data_AF-A0A956IKQ0-F1
#
_entry.id   AF-A0A956IKQ0-F1
#
_cell.length_a   1.000
_cell.length_b   1.000
_cell.length_c   1.000
_cell.angle_alpha   90.00
_cell.angle_beta   90.00
_cell.angle_gamma   90.00
#
_symmetry.space_group_name_H-M   'P 1'
#
loop_
_entity.id
_entity.type
_entity.pdbx_description
1 polymer ?
#
loop_
_entity_poly.entity_id
_entity_poly.type
_entity_poly.pdbx_seq_one_letter_code
_entity_poly.pdbx_strand_id
1 'polypeptide(L)'
;SNEDDKYLQPAAMMVVRIAQQLVELEYKRFEDSGGSSGIEKRTALKEAPEGSEKAYVTEPVPQPLNDLIEAFDEYIARVPIPAEPNPEKPNHLRFAYLSGEVPFLYGQFEDAKKRLYPIYQTQCGQTEFGYLAWEKLITMANKDNNFEESRKLAKASQEKSCAASEDQKLAEAGIRDPTIQRGYFQEAADAYKKAQEMAQTNPDSPETKKQWRKAAELYEGALREAPERKEAPEAAILGASAYKQIGEYDKAIGMYELFIKEYGSEERLAKLEKGDPSKGVPPNPTEVKERVKYLKVAYDALAEAYVLFFDYRRAAGTYETISGVKRFEAKDRREAARNAVFLYANIGDRDKMNAAKQRFFGMNATAEERAEVEWLAASADLKEWDAAGPNTGSNATARVRAAASMDAYYRKFKSDRAANAYIVQAAYHSAKIARKGKDPREAEWCKKTVTAWDNYKQSAGNDDEGRNKALGSMQADMAAECEYRAIDDEITKKFDYDSGHHRYKGVITDIRDDFKQDVEVEAKGYYDKLQVVIDKYVSRRWAVAARARQGSLYDSARTGLYNAREPDLKLYTPKEEQLLKQLDNLCVESGSDDACTKYDTFTANRRTAWRNTRDQDLAAADKAMVRGYTEAILWAKAWKVRVDAVDRAIGRLAFFTEIIGDQKLREYSNGVQDPETKATFNYEDGMFMRMRRGLTRDVAPEVLPEPLPAIPAAP
;
A
#
# COMPACT_ATOMS: atom_id res chain seq x y z
N SER A 1 2.04 -78.35 -40.84
CA SER A 1 2.66 -79.69 -40.87
C SER A 1 3.62 -79.74 -39.71
N ASN A 2 3.38 -80.58 -38.71
CA ASN A 2 4.17 -80.64 -37.47
C ASN A 2 5.31 -81.68 -37.58
N GLU A 3 5.70 -82.07 -38.79
CA GLU A 3 6.66 -83.16 -39.01
C GLU A 3 8.03 -82.69 -39.53
N ASP A 4 8.22 -81.39 -39.80
CA ASP A 4 9.54 -80.88 -40.19
C ASP A 4 9.73 -79.40 -39.76
N ASP A 5 10.25 -79.19 -38.55
CA ASP A 5 10.58 -77.86 -37.98
C ASP A 5 11.67 -77.13 -38.80
N LYS A 6 12.29 -77.80 -39.78
CA LYS A 6 13.31 -77.25 -40.68
C LYS A 6 12.87 -75.97 -41.41
N TYR A 7 11.59 -75.79 -41.66
CA TYR A 7 11.05 -74.60 -42.36
C TYR A 7 10.26 -73.65 -41.46
N LEU A 8 10.21 -73.90 -40.15
CA LEU A 8 9.42 -73.11 -39.19
C LEU A 8 9.83 -71.63 -39.19
N GLN A 9 11.13 -71.35 -39.03
CA GLN A 9 11.64 -69.98 -39.00
C GLN A 9 11.45 -69.25 -40.36
N PRO A 10 11.81 -69.85 -41.52
CA PRO A 10 11.54 -69.21 -42.82
C PRO A 10 10.06 -68.94 -43.07
N ALA A 11 9.17 -69.84 -42.66
CA ALA A 11 7.72 -69.67 -42.81
C ALA A 11 7.19 -68.54 -41.92
N ALA A 12 7.57 -68.50 -40.65
CA ALA A 12 7.18 -67.42 -39.73
C ALA A 12 7.72 -66.06 -40.19
N MET A 13 8.98 -66.02 -40.67
CA MET A 13 9.57 -64.81 -41.23
C MET A 13 8.86 -64.36 -42.51
N MET A 14 8.30 -65.28 -43.31
CA MET A 14 7.52 -64.93 -44.50
C MET A 14 6.23 -64.19 -44.13
N VAL A 15 5.53 -64.60 -43.06
CA VAL A 15 4.35 -63.89 -42.54
C VAL A 15 4.71 -62.46 -42.13
N VAL A 16 5.80 -62.29 -41.37
CA VAL A 16 6.30 -60.96 -40.98
C VAL A 16 6.62 -60.10 -42.21
N ARG A 17 7.30 -60.67 -43.22
CA ARG A 17 7.66 -59.94 -44.44
C ARG A 17 6.44 -59.52 -45.26
N ILE A 18 5.41 -60.38 -45.34
CA ILE A 18 4.15 -60.04 -46.02
C ILE A 18 3.48 -58.85 -45.31
N ALA A 19 3.38 -58.90 -43.98
CA ALA A 19 2.82 -57.80 -43.20
C ALA A 19 3.63 -56.50 -43.37
N GLN A 20 4.97 -56.59 -43.38
CA GLN A 20 5.84 -55.44 -43.65
C GLN A 20 5.61 -54.84 -45.04
N GLN A 21 5.48 -55.68 -46.07
CA GLN A 21 5.20 -55.21 -47.43
C GLN A 21 3.84 -54.53 -47.55
N LEU A 22 2.81 -55.03 -46.86
CA LEU A 22 1.50 -54.39 -46.83
C LEU A 22 1.57 -53.00 -46.19
N VAL A 23 2.30 -52.86 -45.08
CA VAL A 23 2.55 -51.56 -44.44
C VAL A 23 3.34 -50.61 -45.35
N GLU A 24 4.39 -51.11 -46.04
CA GLU A 24 5.16 -50.32 -47.00
C GLU A 24 4.31 -49.82 -48.18
N LEU A 25 3.37 -50.63 -48.68
CA LEU A 25 2.42 -50.22 -49.71
C LEU A 25 1.49 -49.10 -49.20
N GLU A 26 1.03 -49.18 -47.95
CA GLU A 26 0.21 -48.13 -47.35
C GLU A 26 0.99 -46.83 -47.11
N TYR A 27 2.27 -46.92 -46.74
CA TYR A 27 3.16 -45.76 -46.66
C TYR A 27 3.37 -45.11 -48.02
N LYS A 28 3.66 -45.91 -49.06
CA LYS A 28 3.81 -45.41 -50.42
C LYS A 28 2.53 -44.76 -50.94
N ARG A 29 1.37 -45.35 -50.63
CA ARG A 29 0.07 -44.77 -50.99
C ARG A 29 -0.17 -43.41 -50.34
N PHE A 30 0.28 -43.22 -49.11
CA PHE A 30 0.25 -41.92 -48.43
C PHE A 30 1.10 -40.88 -49.14
N GLU A 31 2.32 -41.24 -49.51
CA GLU A 31 3.23 -40.37 -50.27
C GLU A 31 2.66 -40.03 -51.67
N ASP A 32 2.26 -41.05 -52.44
CA ASP A 32 1.75 -40.91 -53.82
C ASP A 32 0.47 -40.08 -53.89
N SER A 33 -0.35 -40.10 -52.83
CA SER A 33 -1.63 -39.39 -52.77
C SER A 33 -1.55 -38.03 -52.06
N GLY A 34 -0.37 -37.59 -51.64
CA GLY A 34 -0.17 -36.35 -50.90
C GLY A 34 -0.91 -36.34 -49.55
N GLY A 35 -1.05 -37.49 -48.92
CA GLY A 35 -1.70 -37.67 -47.62
C GLY A 35 -3.23 -37.88 -47.65
N SER A 36 -3.83 -38.00 -48.84
CA SER A 36 -5.29 -38.20 -48.98
C SER A 36 -5.76 -39.65 -48.84
N SER A 37 -4.87 -40.63 -48.97
CA SER A 37 -5.14 -42.05 -48.74
C SER A 37 -3.87 -42.79 -48.31
N GLY A 38 -3.97 -43.92 -47.60
CA GLY A 38 -2.80 -44.62 -47.07
C GLY A 38 -2.50 -44.28 -45.61
N ILE A 39 -1.36 -44.76 -45.10
CA ILE A 39 -0.92 -44.54 -43.71
C ILE A 39 0.33 -43.68 -43.72
N GLU A 40 0.36 -42.65 -42.89
CA GLU A 40 1.58 -41.85 -42.69
C GLU A 40 2.65 -42.68 -41.96
N LYS A 41 3.87 -42.72 -42.50
CA LYS A 41 5.01 -43.34 -41.82
C LYS A 41 5.46 -42.47 -40.65
N ARG A 42 5.31 -42.98 -39.42
CA ARG A 42 5.73 -42.30 -38.19
C ARG A 42 7.10 -42.77 -37.73
N THR A 43 7.98 -41.82 -37.44
CA THR A 43 9.29 -42.07 -36.81
C THR A 43 9.40 -41.44 -35.42
N ALA A 44 8.43 -40.60 -35.04
CA ALA A 44 8.34 -39.96 -33.75
C ALA A 44 6.88 -39.87 -33.29
N LEU A 45 6.69 -39.73 -31.97
CA LEU A 45 5.39 -39.44 -31.37
C LEU A 45 4.89 -38.07 -31.84
N LYS A 46 3.65 -38.01 -32.28
CA LYS A 46 3.00 -36.76 -32.68
C LYS A 46 2.70 -35.89 -31.46
N GLU A 47 3.29 -34.70 -31.41
CA GLU A 47 3.04 -33.73 -30.34
C GLU A 47 1.67 -33.05 -30.52
N ALA A 48 1.02 -32.75 -29.41
CA ALA A 48 -0.24 -32.00 -29.41
C ALA A 48 0.01 -30.49 -29.56
N PRO A 49 -0.97 -29.71 -30.05
CA PRO A 49 -0.89 -28.26 -30.05
C PRO A 49 -0.62 -27.69 -28.65
N GLU A 50 0.13 -26.59 -28.58
CA GLU A 50 0.42 -25.88 -27.33
C GLU A 50 -0.88 -25.52 -26.60
N GLY A 51 -0.98 -25.84 -25.31
CA GLY A 51 -2.19 -25.64 -24.49
C GLY A 51 -3.16 -26.83 -24.43
N SER A 52 -2.88 -27.94 -25.12
CA SER A 52 -3.66 -29.18 -25.02
C SER A 52 -3.50 -29.86 -23.66
N GLU A 53 -4.53 -30.57 -23.19
CA GLU A 53 -4.53 -31.32 -21.92
C GLU A 53 -3.42 -32.39 -21.87
N LYS A 54 -3.13 -33.03 -23.01
CA LYS A 54 -2.01 -33.95 -23.18
C LYS A 54 -0.96 -33.34 -24.09
N ALA A 55 0.31 -33.63 -23.83
CA ALA A 55 1.44 -33.18 -24.65
C ALA A 55 1.61 -33.96 -25.97
N TYR A 56 0.73 -34.91 -26.25
CA TYR A 56 0.82 -35.83 -27.38
C TYR A 56 -0.56 -36.22 -27.89
N VAL A 57 -0.63 -36.64 -29.15
CA VAL A 57 -1.86 -37.05 -29.80
C VAL A 57 -2.09 -38.56 -29.60
N THR A 58 -3.31 -38.94 -29.22
CA THR A 58 -3.74 -40.35 -29.13
C THR A 58 -4.61 -40.68 -30.33
N GLU A 59 -4.18 -41.64 -31.15
CA GLU A 59 -4.91 -42.12 -32.32
C GLU A 59 -4.93 -43.66 -32.32
N PRO A 60 -5.98 -44.31 -32.85
CA PRO A 60 -5.99 -45.76 -32.97
C PRO A 60 -4.86 -46.21 -33.91
N VAL A 61 -4.19 -47.31 -33.56
CA VAL A 61 -3.20 -47.93 -34.44
C VAL A 61 -3.93 -48.49 -35.68
N PRO A 62 -3.55 -48.09 -36.91
CA PRO A 62 -4.16 -48.59 -38.13
C PRO A 62 -4.11 -50.12 -38.24
N GLN A 63 -5.15 -50.73 -38.82
CA GLN A 63 -5.24 -52.19 -38.91
C GLN A 63 -4.01 -52.87 -39.54
N PRO A 64 -3.44 -52.38 -40.67
CA PRO A 64 -2.23 -52.99 -41.24
C PRO A 64 -1.02 -53.00 -40.28
N LEU A 65 -0.95 -52.04 -39.36
CA LEU A 65 0.07 -52.00 -38.33
C LEU A 65 -0.25 -52.93 -37.15
N ASN A 66 -1.53 -53.12 -36.80
CA ASN A 66 -1.94 -54.16 -35.84
C ASN A 66 -1.65 -55.56 -36.39
N ASP A 67 -1.92 -55.80 -37.67
CA ASP A 67 -1.61 -57.07 -38.34
C ASP A 67 -0.10 -57.34 -38.34
N LEU A 68 0.72 -56.28 -38.49
CA LEU A 68 2.17 -56.38 -38.36
C LEU A 68 2.63 -56.70 -36.92
N ILE A 69 2.00 -56.07 -35.93
CA ILE A 69 2.24 -56.39 -34.51
C ILE A 69 1.88 -57.85 -34.22
N GLU A 70 0.74 -58.34 -34.72
CA GLU A 70 0.33 -59.73 -34.56
C GLU A 70 1.31 -60.70 -35.23
N ALA A 71 1.80 -60.38 -36.42
CA ALA A 71 2.83 -61.17 -37.09
C ALA A 71 4.15 -61.22 -36.29
N PHE A 72 4.54 -60.11 -35.65
CA PHE A 72 5.68 -60.09 -34.73
C PHE A 72 5.45 -60.99 -33.51
N ASP A 73 4.27 -60.90 -32.89
CA ASP A 73 3.90 -61.70 -31.73
C ASP A 73 3.86 -63.21 -32.08
N GLU A 74 3.32 -63.57 -33.24
CA GLU A 74 3.29 -64.96 -33.73
C GLU A 74 4.69 -65.50 -34.01
N TYR A 75 5.60 -64.69 -34.58
CA TYR A 75 7.00 -65.08 -34.77
C TYR A 75 7.66 -65.40 -33.43
N ILE A 76 7.53 -64.49 -32.45
CA ILE A 76 8.11 -64.63 -31.10
C ILE A 76 7.56 -65.87 -30.40
N ALA A 77 6.28 -66.18 -30.57
CA ALA A 77 5.64 -67.32 -29.92
C ALA A 77 6.03 -68.67 -30.54
N ARG A 78 6.34 -68.71 -31.84
CA ARG A 78 6.50 -69.97 -32.59
C ARG A 78 7.94 -70.34 -32.89
N VAL A 79 8.82 -69.37 -33.11
CA VAL A 79 10.21 -69.65 -33.50
C VAL A 79 11.06 -69.72 -32.23
N PRO A 80 11.72 -70.83 -31.87
CA PRO A 80 12.64 -70.83 -30.73
C PRO A 80 13.95 -70.09 -31.08
N ILE A 81 14.54 -69.37 -30.13
CA ILE A 81 15.79 -68.59 -30.32
C ILE A 81 16.92 -69.39 -31.03
N PRO A 82 17.20 -70.66 -30.68
CA PRO A 82 18.24 -71.44 -31.36
C PRO A 82 17.98 -71.73 -32.84
N ALA A 83 16.72 -71.62 -33.31
CA ALA A 83 16.35 -71.81 -34.71
C ALA A 83 16.47 -70.52 -35.53
N GLU A 84 16.88 -69.40 -34.91
CA GLU A 84 17.09 -68.14 -35.61
C GLU A 84 18.41 -68.12 -36.40
N PRO A 85 18.46 -67.35 -37.51
CA PRO A 85 19.69 -67.20 -38.29
C PRO A 85 20.86 -66.59 -37.52
N ASN A 86 20.57 -65.78 -36.50
CA ASN A 86 21.56 -65.20 -35.60
C ASN A 86 21.07 -65.26 -34.15
N PRO A 87 21.35 -66.36 -33.43
CA PRO A 87 20.91 -66.54 -32.04
C PRO A 87 21.53 -65.52 -31.05
N GLU A 88 22.66 -64.89 -31.40
CA GLU A 88 23.30 -63.84 -30.60
C GLU A 88 22.65 -62.47 -30.79
N LYS A 89 21.92 -62.27 -31.90
CA LYS A 89 21.10 -61.08 -32.18
C LYS A 89 19.73 -61.52 -32.71
N PRO A 90 18.92 -62.18 -31.86
CA PRO A 90 17.67 -62.80 -32.30
C PRO A 90 16.68 -61.73 -32.76
N ASN A 91 15.93 -62.00 -33.83
CA ASN A 91 14.85 -61.13 -34.28
C ASN A 91 13.76 -61.00 -33.21
N HIS A 92 13.67 -61.94 -32.26
CA HIS A 92 12.78 -61.84 -31.10
C HIS A 92 12.84 -60.48 -30.42
N LEU A 93 14.04 -59.99 -30.10
CA LEU A 93 14.21 -58.74 -29.36
C LEU A 93 13.80 -57.53 -30.20
N ARG A 94 14.15 -57.55 -31.49
CA ARG A 94 13.76 -56.51 -32.44
C ARG A 94 12.25 -56.46 -32.61
N PHE A 95 11.61 -57.61 -32.87
CA PHE A 95 10.17 -57.70 -33.08
C PHE A 95 9.38 -57.37 -31.81
N ALA A 96 9.85 -57.83 -30.65
CA ALA A 96 9.25 -57.47 -29.38
C ALA A 96 9.28 -55.95 -29.16
N TYR A 97 10.43 -55.31 -29.41
CA TYR A 97 10.55 -53.86 -29.31
C TYR A 97 9.64 -53.13 -30.31
N LEU A 98 9.69 -53.49 -31.60
CA LEU A 98 8.86 -52.87 -32.64
C LEU A 98 7.37 -53.02 -32.33
N SER A 99 6.94 -54.16 -31.77
CA SER A 99 5.56 -54.38 -31.34
C SER A 99 5.10 -53.37 -30.27
N GLY A 100 6.02 -52.88 -29.43
CA GLY A 100 5.76 -51.86 -28.42
C GLY A 100 6.00 -50.42 -28.91
N GLU A 101 6.88 -50.23 -29.89
CA GLU A 101 7.17 -48.92 -30.48
C GLU A 101 6.00 -48.40 -31.33
N VAL A 102 5.35 -49.27 -32.11
CA VAL A 102 4.19 -48.88 -32.92
C VAL A 102 3.08 -48.24 -32.07
N PRO A 103 2.54 -48.86 -30.99
CA PRO A 103 1.54 -48.20 -30.15
C PRO A 103 2.09 -46.93 -29.48
N PHE A 104 3.38 -46.86 -29.14
CA PHE A 104 3.99 -45.63 -28.62
C PHE A 104 3.87 -44.47 -29.62
N LEU A 105 4.19 -44.68 -30.91
CA LEU A 105 4.14 -43.65 -31.95
C LEU A 105 2.72 -43.09 -32.19
N TYR A 106 1.68 -43.85 -31.82
CA TYR A 106 0.27 -43.46 -31.91
C TYR A 106 -0.32 -42.98 -30.59
N GLY A 107 0.51 -42.81 -29.55
CA GLY A 107 0.07 -42.34 -28.23
C GLY A 107 -0.73 -43.38 -27.43
N GLN A 108 -0.74 -44.65 -27.85
CA GLN A 108 -1.38 -45.76 -27.14
C GLN A 108 -0.45 -46.26 -26.02
N PHE A 109 -0.17 -45.39 -25.06
CA PHE A 109 0.85 -45.61 -24.05
C PHE A 109 0.58 -46.81 -23.15
N GLU A 110 -0.67 -47.13 -22.84
CA GLU A 110 -0.99 -48.31 -22.03
C GLU A 110 -0.60 -49.62 -22.72
N ASP A 111 -0.84 -49.73 -24.03
CA ASP A 111 -0.46 -50.92 -24.78
C ASP A 111 1.05 -50.97 -25.05
N ALA A 112 1.67 -49.81 -25.31
CA ALA A 112 3.12 -49.69 -25.40
C ALA A 112 3.82 -50.11 -24.09
N LYS A 113 3.34 -49.65 -22.92
CA LYS A 113 3.88 -50.01 -21.60
C LYS A 113 3.84 -51.52 -21.37
N LYS A 114 2.71 -52.20 -21.65
CA LYS A 114 2.57 -53.65 -21.50
C LYS A 114 3.64 -54.43 -22.27
N ARG A 115 4.01 -53.94 -23.46
CA ARG A 115 4.98 -54.58 -24.35
C ARG A 115 6.43 -54.22 -24.02
N LEU A 116 6.69 -52.97 -23.61
CA LEU A 116 8.05 -52.46 -23.39
C LEU A 116 8.60 -52.78 -21.99
N TYR A 117 7.77 -52.88 -20.95
CA TYR A 117 8.25 -53.22 -19.59
C TYR A 117 8.99 -54.56 -19.50
N PRO A 118 8.49 -55.67 -20.08
CA PRO A 118 9.21 -56.95 -20.07
C PRO A 118 10.60 -56.87 -20.72
N ILE A 119 10.71 -56.09 -21.80
CA ILE A 119 11.99 -55.86 -22.49
C ILE A 119 12.92 -55.05 -21.60
N TYR A 120 12.45 -53.94 -21.03
CA TYR A 120 13.23 -53.14 -20.08
C TYR A 120 13.74 -53.98 -18.90
N GLN A 121 12.87 -54.76 -18.25
CA GLN A 121 13.20 -55.55 -17.07
C GLN A 121 14.26 -56.62 -17.35
N THR A 122 14.25 -57.22 -18.54
CA THR A 122 15.13 -58.34 -18.87
C THR A 122 16.37 -57.95 -19.67
N GLN A 123 16.32 -56.85 -20.44
CA GLN A 123 17.34 -56.49 -21.42
C GLN A 123 18.05 -55.14 -21.13
N CYS A 124 17.59 -54.35 -20.16
CA CYS A 124 18.27 -53.11 -19.75
C CYS A 124 19.75 -53.37 -19.42
N GLY A 125 20.64 -52.58 -20.03
CA GLY A 125 22.09 -52.68 -19.87
C GLY A 125 22.74 -53.87 -20.57
N GLN A 126 21.97 -54.67 -21.32
CA GLN A 126 22.46 -55.85 -22.04
C GLN A 126 22.39 -55.66 -23.56
N THR A 127 21.30 -55.05 -24.06
CA THR A 127 21.09 -54.85 -25.50
C THR A 127 20.58 -53.45 -25.81
N GLU A 128 20.73 -53.01 -27.06
CA GLU A 128 20.17 -51.76 -27.56
C GLU A 128 18.66 -51.65 -27.35
N PHE A 129 17.92 -52.77 -27.51
CA PHE A 129 16.47 -52.78 -27.29
C PHE A 129 16.08 -52.59 -25.81
N GLY A 130 16.94 -52.99 -24.87
CA GLY A 130 16.75 -52.68 -23.46
C GLY A 130 16.85 -51.18 -23.16
N TYR A 131 17.84 -50.50 -23.77
CA TYR A 131 17.97 -49.05 -23.72
C TYR A 131 16.77 -48.34 -24.37
N LEU A 132 16.41 -48.72 -25.60
CA LEU A 132 15.28 -48.11 -26.31
C LEU A 132 13.95 -48.31 -25.57
N ALA A 133 13.73 -49.50 -24.98
CA ALA A 133 12.55 -49.73 -24.15
C ALA A 133 12.52 -48.81 -22.93
N TRP A 134 13.65 -48.64 -22.21
CA TRP A 134 13.76 -47.67 -21.13
C TRP A 134 13.47 -46.24 -21.61
N GLU A 135 14.06 -45.82 -22.73
CA GLU A 135 13.89 -44.49 -23.32
C GLU A 135 12.41 -44.17 -23.61
N LYS A 136 11.68 -45.13 -24.21
CA LYS A 136 10.25 -44.96 -24.48
C LYS A 136 9.43 -44.95 -23.18
N LEU A 137 9.74 -45.82 -22.22
CA LEU A 137 9.03 -45.86 -20.93
C LEU A 137 9.17 -44.54 -20.15
N ILE A 138 10.39 -44.01 -20.04
CA ILE A 138 10.62 -42.74 -19.35
C ILE A 138 10.02 -41.57 -20.13
N THR A 139 10.04 -41.60 -21.46
CA THR A 139 9.39 -40.59 -22.30
C THR A 139 7.88 -40.58 -22.09
N MET A 140 7.23 -41.75 -22.09
CA MET A 140 5.80 -41.87 -21.81
C MET A 140 5.48 -41.33 -20.43
N ALA A 141 6.23 -41.73 -19.40
CA ALA A 141 6.01 -41.25 -18.03
C ALA A 141 6.17 -39.72 -17.93
N ASN A 142 7.16 -39.14 -18.62
CA ASN A 142 7.36 -37.69 -18.65
C ASN A 142 6.25 -36.92 -19.39
N LYS A 143 5.75 -37.47 -20.50
CA LYS A 143 4.65 -36.89 -21.31
C LYS A 143 3.28 -37.04 -20.64
N ASP A 144 3.06 -38.11 -19.88
CA ASP A 144 1.87 -38.34 -19.05
C ASP A 144 1.89 -37.52 -17.75
N ASN A 145 2.98 -36.81 -17.45
CA ASN A 145 3.23 -36.21 -16.13
C ASN A 145 3.14 -37.24 -14.98
N ASN A 146 3.46 -38.51 -15.24
CA ASN A 146 3.60 -39.53 -14.23
C ASN A 146 4.99 -39.44 -13.58
N PHE A 147 5.12 -38.51 -12.64
CA PHE A 147 6.37 -38.18 -11.96
C PHE A 147 6.94 -39.34 -11.15
N GLU A 148 6.09 -40.16 -10.55
CA GLU A 148 6.52 -41.30 -9.74
C GLU A 148 7.28 -42.30 -10.61
N GLU A 149 6.68 -42.69 -11.74
CA GLU A 149 7.31 -43.66 -12.64
C GLU A 149 8.50 -43.06 -13.37
N SER A 150 8.43 -41.80 -13.83
CA SER A 150 9.57 -41.17 -14.52
C SER A 150 10.79 -41.03 -13.60
N ARG A 151 10.58 -40.68 -12.32
CA ARG A 151 11.64 -40.62 -11.30
C ARG A 151 12.19 -42.00 -10.98
N LYS A 152 11.33 -43.01 -10.87
CA LYS A 152 11.75 -44.40 -10.62
C LYS A 152 12.64 -44.92 -11.75
N LEU A 153 12.24 -44.72 -13.00
CA LEU A 153 13.01 -45.10 -14.19
C LEU A 153 14.33 -44.31 -14.30
N ALA A 154 14.31 -43.01 -13.98
CA ALA A 154 15.52 -42.18 -14.01
C ALA A 154 16.51 -42.55 -12.89
N LYS A 155 16.04 -42.78 -11.67
CA LYS A 155 16.92 -43.21 -10.56
C LYS A 155 17.48 -44.60 -10.79
N ALA A 156 16.67 -45.53 -11.30
CA ALA A 156 17.14 -46.86 -11.66
C ALA A 156 18.28 -46.79 -12.69
N SER A 157 18.16 -45.94 -13.72
CA SER A 157 19.25 -45.76 -14.69
C SER A 157 20.44 -44.96 -14.15
N GLN A 158 20.25 -44.13 -13.13
CA GLN A 158 21.35 -43.47 -12.41
C GLN A 158 22.19 -44.47 -11.62
N GLU A 159 21.53 -45.41 -10.93
CA GLU A 159 22.19 -46.45 -10.14
C GLU A 159 22.80 -47.54 -11.04
N LYS A 160 22.09 -47.91 -12.11
CA LYS A 160 22.52 -48.90 -13.09
C LYS A 160 22.04 -48.51 -14.49
N SER A 161 22.96 -47.98 -15.30
CA SER A 161 22.69 -47.56 -16.68
C SER A 161 22.06 -48.67 -17.53
N CYS A 162 21.06 -48.32 -18.32
CA CYS A 162 20.47 -49.20 -19.33
C CYS A 162 21.18 -49.12 -20.68
N ALA A 163 22.09 -48.17 -20.86
CA ALA A 163 22.87 -47.99 -22.08
C ALA A 163 23.76 -49.20 -22.37
N ALA A 164 23.78 -49.64 -23.62
CA ALA A 164 24.65 -50.69 -24.15
C ALA A 164 25.89 -50.12 -24.87
N SER A 165 25.97 -48.79 -25.06
CA SER A 165 27.11 -48.10 -25.67
C SER A 165 27.40 -46.75 -24.97
N GLU A 166 28.57 -46.16 -25.23
CA GLU A 166 28.94 -44.85 -24.67
C GLU A 166 28.03 -43.71 -25.19
N ASP A 167 27.66 -43.74 -26.48
CA ASP A 167 26.73 -42.75 -27.04
C ASP A 167 25.36 -42.83 -26.36
N GLN A 168 24.90 -44.04 -26.04
CA GLN A 168 23.67 -44.25 -25.28
C GLN A 168 23.78 -43.78 -23.83
N LYS A 169 24.96 -43.82 -23.19
CA LYS A 169 25.13 -43.26 -21.84
C LYS A 169 24.98 -41.74 -21.84
N LEU A 170 25.49 -41.07 -22.88
CA LEU A 170 25.32 -39.62 -23.05
C LEU A 170 23.85 -39.27 -23.30
N ALA A 171 23.17 -40.01 -24.17
CA ALA A 171 21.74 -39.82 -24.43
C ALA A 171 20.87 -40.14 -23.19
N GLU A 172 21.21 -41.20 -22.44
CA GLU A 172 20.56 -41.57 -21.19
C GLU A 172 20.66 -40.43 -20.16
N ALA A 173 21.86 -39.89 -19.94
CA ALA A 173 22.07 -38.77 -19.03
C ALA A 173 21.24 -37.54 -19.45
N GLY A 174 21.17 -37.26 -20.76
CA GLY A 174 20.36 -36.18 -21.33
C GLY A 174 18.85 -36.27 -21.05
N ILE A 175 18.33 -37.48 -20.83
CA ILE A 175 16.91 -37.69 -20.46
C ILE A 175 16.74 -37.82 -18.94
N ARG A 176 17.63 -38.58 -18.31
CA ARG A 176 17.61 -38.93 -16.89
C ARG A 176 17.76 -37.69 -16.01
N ASP A 177 18.79 -36.89 -16.23
CA ASP A 177 19.15 -35.82 -15.30
C ASP A 177 18.07 -34.71 -15.28
N PRO A 178 17.52 -34.24 -16.43
CA PRO A 178 16.40 -33.31 -16.42
C PRO A 178 15.12 -33.90 -15.79
N THR A 179 14.94 -35.22 -15.85
CA THR A 179 13.80 -35.91 -15.22
C THR A 179 13.94 -35.91 -13.69
N ILE A 180 15.14 -36.21 -13.18
CA ILE A 180 15.44 -36.15 -11.74
C ILE A 180 15.28 -34.72 -11.21
N GLN A 181 15.85 -33.75 -11.92
CA GLN A 181 15.74 -32.33 -11.53
C GLN A 181 14.28 -31.87 -11.47
N ARG A 182 13.45 -32.22 -12.46
CA ARG A 182 12.01 -31.94 -12.45
C ARG A 182 11.33 -32.52 -11.19
N GLY A 183 11.73 -33.73 -10.79
CA GLY A 183 11.22 -34.40 -9.61
C GLY A 183 11.44 -33.63 -8.31
N TYR A 184 12.57 -32.93 -8.16
CA TYR A 184 12.82 -32.10 -6.96
C TYR A 184 11.84 -30.94 -6.82
N PHE A 185 11.50 -30.27 -7.92
CA PHE A 185 10.51 -29.19 -7.91
C PHE A 185 9.10 -29.69 -7.59
N GLN A 186 8.71 -30.84 -8.13
CA GLN A 186 7.41 -31.44 -7.84
C GLN A 186 7.30 -31.85 -6.37
N GLU A 187 8.35 -32.47 -5.81
CA GLU A 187 8.38 -32.85 -4.39
C GLU A 187 8.22 -31.63 -3.47
N ALA A 188 8.85 -30.51 -3.84
CA ALA A 188 8.70 -29.24 -3.14
C ALA A 188 7.27 -28.68 -3.26
N ALA A 189 6.66 -28.76 -4.45
CA ALA A 189 5.28 -28.32 -4.68
C ALA A 189 4.25 -29.14 -3.89
N ASP A 190 4.39 -30.45 -3.86
CA ASP A 190 3.53 -31.33 -3.06
C ASP A 190 3.68 -31.03 -1.56
N ALA A 191 4.92 -30.80 -1.10
CA ALA A 191 5.18 -30.41 0.28
C ALA A 191 4.55 -29.05 0.64
N TYR A 192 4.59 -28.08 -0.29
CA TYR A 192 3.99 -26.75 -0.13
C TYR A 192 2.46 -26.83 -0.09
N LYS A 193 1.84 -27.56 -1.01
CA LYS A 193 0.39 -27.79 -1.03
C LYS A 193 -0.08 -28.44 0.27
N LYS A 194 0.63 -29.45 0.75
CA LYS A 194 0.35 -30.07 2.05
C LYS A 194 0.47 -29.07 3.20
N ALA A 195 1.45 -28.19 3.17
CA ALA A 195 1.58 -27.13 4.19
C ALA A 195 0.40 -26.16 4.15
N GLN A 196 -0.06 -25.77 2.96
CA GLN A 196 -1.26 -24.93 2.78
C GLN A 196 -2.52 -25.58 3.34
N GLU A 197 -2.77 -26.84 3.01
CA GLU A 197 -3.92 -27.60 3.50
C GLU A 197 -3.91 -27.71 5.04
N MET A 198 -2.75 -27.98 5.63
CA MET A 198 -2.59 -28.00 7.09
C MET A 198 -2.82 -26.62 7.71
N ALA A 199 -2.36 -25.55 7.06
CA ALA A 199 -2.52 -24.18 7.56
C ALA A 199 -3.96 -23.68 7.58
N GLN A 200 -4.84 -24.24 6.74
CA GLN A 200 -6.27 -23.89 6.74
C GLN A 200 -6.99 -24.32 8.03
N THR A 201 -6.53 -25.40 8.66
CA THR A 201 -7.13 -25.95 9.87
C THR A 201 -6.36 -25.58 11.13
N ASN A 202 -5.02 -25.58 11.06
CA ASN A 202 -4.14 -25.34 12.19
C ASN A 202 -2.91 -24.50 11.78
N PRO A 203 -3.08 -23.19 11.51
CA PRO A 203 -2.01 -22.33 10.97
C PRO A 203 -0.78 -22.24 11.88
N ASP A 204 -0.99 -22.18 13.20
CA ASP A 204 0.10 -21.95 14.18
C ASP A 204 0.72 -23.22 14.76
N SER A 205 0.24 -24.41 14.38
CA SER A 205 0.73 -25.67 14.95
C SER A 205 2.21 -25.94 14.63
N PRO A 206 2.97 -26.58 15.55
CA PRO A 206 4.35 -27.00 15.29
C PRO A 206 4.48 -27.88 14.03
N GLU A 207 3.49 -28.72 13.76
CA GLU A 207 3.44 -29.61 12.61
C GLU A 207 3.27 -28.85 11.30
N THR A 208 2.36 -27.87 11.24
CA THR A 208 2.20 -26.97 10.09
C THR A 208 3.49 -26.19 9.84
N LYS A 209 4.11 -25.65 10.88
CA LYS A 209 5.40 -24.93 10.76
C LYS A 209 6.52 -25.83 10.26
N LYS A 210 6.60 -27.08 10.72
CA LYS A 210 7.56 -28.08 10.21
C LYS A 210 7.32 -28.40 8.74
N GLN A 211 6.05 -28.48 8.33
CA GLN A 211 5.70 -28.76 6.93
C GLN A 211 6.03 -27.58 6.01
N TRP A 212 5.79 -26.34 6.45
CA TRP A 212 6.25 -25.14 5.75
C TRP A 212 7.76 -25.11 5.59
N ARG A 213 8.51 -25.38 6.67
CA ARG A 213 9.97 -25.45 6.61
C ARG A 213 10.46 -26.50 5.61
N LYS A 214 9.86 -27.70 5.64
CA LYS A 214 10.17 -28.77 4.68
C LYS A 214 9.94 -28.32 3.24
N ALA A 215 8.81 -27.69 2.95
CA ALA A 215 8.52 -27.18 1.61
C ALA A 215 9.56 -26.14 1.15
N ALA A 216 9.91 -25.21 2.04
CA ALA A 216 10.90 -24.18 1.77
C ALA A 216 12.30 -24.75 1.48
N GLU A 217 12.76 -25.70 2.31
CA GLU A 217 14.06 -26.37 2.15
C GLU A 217 14.12 -27.21 0.86
N LEU A 218 13.02 -27.87 0.48
CA LEU A 218 12.93 -28.61 -0.78
C LEU A 218 13.01 -27.68 -1.99
N TYR A 219 12.32 -26.53 -1.96
CA TYR A 219 12.42 -25.54 -3.03
C TYR A 219 13.82 -24.92 -3.11
N GLU A 220 14.44 -24.61 -1.97
CA GLU A 220 15.81 -24.11 -1.91
C GLU A 220 16.80 -25.11 -2.50
N GLY A 221 16.68 -26.39 -2.14
CA GLY A 221 17.49 -27.46 -2.70
C GLY A 221 17.31 -27.62 -4.21
N ALA A 222 16.06 -27.65 -4.68
CA ALA A 222 15.74 -27.75 -6.10
C ALA A 222 16.31 -26.56 -6.91
N LEU A 223 16.21 -25.34 -6.36
CA LEU A 223 16.82 -24.15 -6.95
C LEU A 223 18.33 -24.21 -7.04
N ARG A 224 19.02 -24.70 -6.01
CA ARG A 224 20.48 -24.82 -6.04
C ARG A 224 20.94 -25.85 -7.06
N GLU A 225 20.24 -26.96 -7.15
CA GLU A 225 20.59 -28.06 -8.05
C GLU A 225 20.34 -27.72 -9.52
N ALA A 226 19.21 -27.06 -9.81
CA ALA A 226 18.79 -26.78 -11.18
C ALA A 226 18.21 -25.37 -11.35
N PRO A 227 19.03 -24.32 -11.14
CA PRO A 227 18.60 -22.91 -11.17
C PRO A 227 18.28 -22.39 -12.58
N GLU A 228 18.36 -23.21 -13.63
CA GLU A 228 18.04 -22.80 -15.00
C GLU A 228 16.71 -23.37 -15.49
N ARG A 229 16.06 -24.21 -14.68
CA ARG A 229 14.78 -24.86 -14.99
C ARG A 229 13.64 -23.85 -15.08
N LYS A 230 12.66 -24.14 -15.92
CA LYS A 230 11.44 -23.32 -16.05
C LYS A 230 10.64 -23.22 -14.75
N GLU A 231 10.76 -24.19 -13.85
CA GLU A 231 10.10 -24.23 -12.55
C GLU A 231 10.81 -23.37 -11.47
N ALA A 232 12.03 -22.91 -11.73
CA ALA A 232 12.81 -22.14 -10.76
C ALA A 232 12.13 -20.83 -10.28
N PRO A 233 11.45 -20.04 -11.12
CA PRO A 233 10.74 -18.85 -10.63
C PRO A 233 9.66 -19.15 -9.59
N GLU A 234 8.86 -20.19 -9.86
CA GLU A 234 7.85 -20.66 -8.92
C GLU A 234 8.50 -21.12 -7.61
N ALA A 235 9.58 -21.91 -7.70
CA ALA A 235 10.31 -22.36 -6.52
C ALA A 235 10.87 -21.23 -5.67
N ALA A 236 11.38 -20.16 -6.29
CA ALA A 236 11.89 -19.00 -5.56
C ALA A 236 10.77 -18.28 -4.81
N ILE A 237 9.64 -18.05 -5.48
CA ILE A 237 8.50 -17.34 -4.91
C ILE A 237 7.83 -18.18 -3.82
N LEU A 238 7.50 -19.44 -4.10
CA LEU A 238 6.81 -20.33 -3.17
C LEU A 238 7.72 -20.76 -2.03
N GLY A 239 8.99 -21.05 -2.29
CA GLY A 239 9.96 -21.36 -1.24
C GLY A 239 10.19 -20.19 -0.28
N ALA A 240 10.36 -18.96 -0.81
CA ALA A 240 10.44 -17.77 0.02
C ALA A 240 9.13 -17.50 0.79
N SER A 241 7.98 -17.71 0.17
CA SER A 241 6.66 -17.63 0.83
C SER A 241 6.57 -18.62 2.00
N ALA A 242 7.00 -19.86 1.82
CA ALA A 242 7.00 -20.88 2.87
C ALA A 242 7.88 -20.49 4.07
N TYR A 243 9.06 -19.92 3.83
CA TYR A 243 9.88 -19.35 4.91
C TYR A 243 9.20 -18.17 5.61
N LYS A 244 8.50 -17.28 4.87
CA LYS A 244 7.73 -16.17 5.43
C LYS A 244 6.60 -16.65 6.36
N GLN A 245 5.90 -17.75 6.02
CA GLN A 245 4.81 -18.30 6.84
C GLN A 245 5.26 -18.70 8.26
N ILE A 246 6.55 -19.01 8.43
CA ILE A 246 7.13 -19.44 9.71
C ILE A 246 8.04 -18.39 10.34
N GLY A 247 8.07 -17.17 9.79
CA GLY A 247 8.88 -16.07 10.29
C GLY A 247 10.39 -16.18 10.00
N GLU A 248 10.81 -17.09 9.11
CA GLU A 248 12.22 -17.28 8.73
C GLU A 248 12.62 -16.35 7.57
N TYR A 249 12.45 -15.05 7.77
CA TYR A 249 12.58 -14.06 6.69
C TYR A 249 14.00 -13.91 6.12
N ASP A 250 15.04 -14.13 6.92
CA ASP A 250 16.43 -14.15 6.43
C ASP A 250 16.63 -15.22 5.34
N LYS A 251 15.98 -16.39 5.51
CA LYS A 251 16.01 -17.44 4.50
C LYS A 251 15.14 -17.12 3.30
N ALA A 252 14.00 -16.46 3.49
CA ALA A 252 13.18 -15.96 2.39
C ALA A 252 13.94 -14.93 1.52
N ILE A 253 14.71 -14.04 2.16
CA ILE A 253 15.62 -13.10 1.49
C ILE A 253 16.69 -13.88 0.72
N GLY A 254 17.35 -14.86 1.37
CA GLY A 254 18.35 -15.72 0.73
C GLY A 254 17.82 -16.47 -0.50
N MET A 255 16.54 -16.86 -0.50
CA MET A 255 15.88 -17.47 -1.67
C MET A 255 15.76 -16.51 -2.84
N TYR A 256 15.33 -15.26 -2.62
CA TYR A 256 15.28 -14.25 -3.69
C TYR A 256 16.68 -13.90 -4.20
N GLU A 257 17.66 -13.77 -3.30
CA GLU A 257 19.05 -13.50 -3.69
C GLU A 257 19.66 -14.64 -4.51
N LEU A 258 19.42 -15.89 -4.12
CA LEU A 258 19.84 -17.07 -4.88
C LEU A 258 19.23 -17.06 -6.28
N PHE A 259 17.92 -16.82 -6.37
CA PHE A 259 17.23 -16.76 -7.66
C PHE A 259 17.75 -15.63 -8.54
N ILE A 260 17.91 -14.42 -8.00
CA ILE A 260 18.46 -13.27 -8.74
C ILE A 260 19.87 -13.58 -9.25
N LYS A 261 20.72 -14.15 -8.38
CA LYS A 261 22.12 -14.46 -8.72
C LYS A 261 22.22 -15.55 -9.77
N GLU A 262 21.51 -16.65 -9.58
CA GLU A 262 21.65 -17.83 -10.44
C GLU A 262 20.75 -17.70 -11.67
N TYR A 263 19.43 -17.60 -11.49
CA TYR A 263 18.46 -17.57 -12.59
C TYR A 263 18.49 -16.27 -13.39
N GLY A 264 18.68 -15.14 -12.70
CA GLY A 264 18.56 -13.78 -13.24
C GLY A 264 19.85 -13.11 -13.73
N SER A 265 20.98 -13.82 -13.76
CA SER A 265 22.26 -13.20 -14.15
C SER A 265 22.26 -12.72 -15.60
N GLU A 266 22.91 -11.58 -15.84
CA GLU A 266 23.07 -11.04 -17.21
C GLU A 266 23.79 -12.02 -18.14
N GLU A 267 24.71 -12.83 -17.61
CA GLU A 267 25.39 -13.87 -18.40
C GLU A 267 24.39 -14.91 -18.93
N ARG A 268 23.47 -15.41 -18.09
CA ARG A 268 22.46 -16.39 -18.51
C ARG A 268 21.41 -15.77 -19.42
N LEU A 269 20.93 -14.57 -19.11
CA LEU A 269 19.99 -13.85 -19.99
C LEU A 269 20.60 -13.59 -21.37
N ALA A 270 21.89 -13.22 -21.43
CA ALA A 270 22.60 -13.00 -22.69
C ALA A 270 22.81 -14.31 -23.49
N LYS A 271 23.05 -15.44 -22.81
CA LYS A 271 23.14 -16.76 -23.47
C LYS A 271 21.81 -17.16 -24.12
N LEU A 272 20.68 -16.98 -23.44
CA LEU A 272 19.35 -17.26 -23.99
C LEU A 272 18.98 -16.32 -25.15
N GLU A 273 19.38 -15.05 -25.04
CA GLU A 273 19.11 -14.04 -26.07
C GLU A 273 19.90 -14.28 -27.35
N LYS A 274 21.14 -14.78 -27.25
CA LYS A 274 22.02 -15.01 -28.41
C LYS A 274 21.96 -16.42 -28.97
N GLY A 275 21.47 -17.38 -28.17
CA GLY A 275 21.60 -18.80 -28.47
C GLY A 275 23.05 -19.29 -28.44
N ASP A 276 23.26 -20.56 -28.77
CA ASP A 276 24.58 -21.18 -28.96
C ASP A 276 24.59 -21.95 -30.29
N PRO A 277 25.04 -21.32 -31.40
CA PRO A 277 25.11 -21.96 -32.71
C PRO A 277 26.01 -23.21 -32.74
N SER A 278 27.02 -23.27 -31.87
CA SER A 278 27.94 -24.42 -31.80
C SER A 278 27.29 -25.68 -31.22
N LYS A 279 26.17 -25.52 -30.51
CA LYS A 279 25.36 -26.59 -29.93
C LYS A 279 24.00 -26.73 -30.60
N GLY A 280 23.76 -26.01 -31.71
CA GLY A 280 22.47 -25.99 -32.39
C GLY A 280 21.34 -25.38 -31.57
N VAL A 281 21.64 -24.57 -30.56
CA VAL A 281 20.64 -23.92 -29.68
C VAL A 281 20.28 -22.55 -30.27
N PRO A 282 19.05 -22.34 -30.74
CA PRO A 282 18.64 -21.04 -31.28
C PRO A 282 18.41 -20.01 -30.16
N PRO A 283 18.44 -18.70 -30.47
CA PRO A 283 17.93 -17.65 -29.60
C PRO A 283 16.49 -17.93 -29.12
N ASN A 284 16.21 -17.70 -27.83
CA ASN A 284 14.87 -17.83 -27.27
C ASN A 284 14.36 -16.51 -26.65
N PRO A 285 13.90 -15.55 -27.47
CA PRO A 285 13.47 -14.24 -26.99
C PRO A 285 12.22 -14.30 -26.10
N THR A 286 11.36 -15.32 -26.26
CA THR A 286 10.16 -15.50 -25.43
C THR A 286 10.55 -15.85 -24.01
N GLU A 287 11.45 -16.83 -23.85
CA GLU A 287 11.95 -17.22 -22.53
C GLU A 287 12.72 -16.08 -21.87
N VAL A 288 13.52 -15.31 -22.60
CA VAL A 288 14.19 -14.11 -22.05
C VAL A 288 13.18 -13.13 -21.44
N LYS A 289 12.09 -12.83 -22.14
CA LYS A 289 11.03 -11.93 -21.63
C LYS A 289 10.39 -12.48 -20.36
N GLU A 290 10.10 -13.77 -20.34
CA GLU A 290 9.55 -14.44 -19.16
C GLU A 290 10.52 -14.41 -17.97
N ARG A 291 11.81 -14.70 -18.19
CA ARG A 291 12.82 -14.63 -17.13
C ARG A 291 12.99 -13.22 -16.57
N VAL A 292 12.98 -12.20 -17.44
CA VAL A 292 13.05 -10.79 -17.02
C VAL A 292 11.84 -10.41 -16.15
N LYS A 293 10.63 -10.88 -16.49
CA LYS A 293 9.44 -10.69 -15.67
C LYS A 293 9.59 -11.29 -14.28
N TYR A 294 10.07 -12.53 -14.17
CA TYR A 294 10.27 -13.17 -12.86
C TYR A 294 11.41 -12.56 -12.06
N LEU A 295 12.47 -12.11 -12.74
CA LEU A 295 13.57 -11.40 -12.11
C LEU A 295 13.08 -10.11 -11.45
N LYS A 296 12.22 -9.35 -12.14
CA LYS A 296 11.58 -8.15 -11.61
C LYS A 296 10.77 -8.45 -10.34
N VAL A 297 9.92 -9.49 -10.37
CA VAL A 297 9.15 -9.94 -9.20
C VAL A 297 10.06 -10.29 -8.02
N ALA A 298 11.17 -10.99 -8.25
CA ALA A 298 12.10 -11.36 -7.19
C ALA A 298 12.79 -10.13 -6.56
N TYR A 299 13.20 -9.17 -7.38
CA TYR A 299 13.78 -7.92 -6.88
C TYR A 299 12.79 -7.07 -6.08
N ASP A 300 11.54 -6.94 -6.55
CA ASP A 300 10.50 -6.19 -5.84
C ASP A 300 10.20 -6.86 -4.49
N ALA A 301 10.04 -8.19 -4.47
CA ALA A 301 9.81 -8.96 -3.25
C ALA A 301 11.00 -8.90 -2.26
N LEU A 302 12.23 -8.82 -2.78
CA LEU A 302 13.44 -8.62 -1.97
C LEU A 302 13.47 -7.23 -1.33
N ALA A 303 13.18 -6.18 -2.11
CA ALA A 303 13.13 -4.81 -1.60
C ALA A 303 12.02 -4.64 -0.55
N GLU A 304 10.84 -5.20 -0.79
CA GLU A 304 9.72 -5.22 0.17
C GLU A 304 10.08 -5.98 1.45
N ALA A 305 10.75 -7.13 1.34
CA ALA A 305 11.23 -7.85 2.51
C ALA A 305 12.17 -6.96 3.34
N TYR A 306 13.14 -6.29 2.72
CA TYR A 306 14.03 -5.37 3.44
C TYR A 306 13.28 -4.20 4.12
N VAL A 307 12.24 -3.64 3.48
CA VAL A 307 11.39 -2.60 4.10
C VAL A 307 10.64 -3.14 5.32
N LEU A 308 10.08 -4.35 5.22
CA LEU A 308 9.36 -4.99 6.33
C LEU A 308 10.26 -5.23 7.55
N PHE A 309 11.55 -5.51 7.33
CA PHE A 309 12.55 -5.69 8.39
C PHE A 309 13.22 -4.40 8.85
N PHE A 310 12.73 -3.24 8.41
CA PHE A 310 13.31 -1.94 8.73
C PHE A 310 14.78 -1.80 8.25
N ASP A 311 15.26 -2.68 7.35
CA ASP A 311 16.56 -2.52 6.68
C ASP A 311 16.41 -1.62 5.44
N TYR A 312 16.06 -0.37 5.71
CA TYR A 312 15.82 0.63 4.69
C TYR A 312 17.04 0.90 3.81
N ARG A 313 18.25 0.65 4.32
CA ARG A 313 19.49 0.83 3.54
C ARG A 313 19.62 -0.25 2.47
N ARG A 314 19.38 -1.53 2.79
CA ARG A 314 19.38 -2.61 1.79
C ARG A 314 18.18 -2.50 0.84
N ALA A 315 17.01 -2.11 1.34
CA ALA A 315 15.86 -1.84 0.48
C ALA A 315 16.18 -0.75 -0.56
N ALA A 316 16.75 0.38 -0.13
CA ALA A 316 17.14 1.47 -1.02
C ALA A 316 18.19 1.03 -2.04
N GLY A 317 19.20 0.25 -1.61
CA GLY A 317 20.20 -0.33 -2.51
C GLY A 317 19.59 -1.30 -3.54
N THR A 318 18.58 -2.08 -3.14
CA THR A 318 17.87 -3.00 -4.04
C THR A 318 17.08 -2.22 -5.10
N TYR A 319 16.32 -1.19 -4.70
CA TYR A 319 15.64 -0.30 -5.65
C TYR A 319 16.61 0.45 -6.57
N GLU A 320 17.78 0.83 -6.05
CA GLU A 320 18.85 1.40 -6.87
C GLU A 320 19.34 0.39 -7.92
N THR A 321 19.54 -0.88 -7.55
CA THR A 321 19.86 -1.93 -8.53
C THR A 321 18.77 -2.08 -9.59
N ILE A 322 17.49 -2.19 -9.18
CA ILE A 322 16.33 -2.30 -10.10
C ILE A 322 16.34 -1.14 -11.11
N SER A 323 16.57 0.09 -10.64
CA SER A 323 16.61 1.27 -11.50
C SER A 323 17.73 1.23 -12.56
N GLY A 324 18.80 0.46 -12.32
CA GLY A 324 19.93 0.30 -13.22
C GLY A 324 19.79 -0.85 -14.25
N VAL A 325 18.87 -1.79 -14.03
CA VAL A 325 18.69 -2.96 -14.92
C VAL A 325 18.00 -2.52 -16.21
N LYS A 326 18.76 -2.42 -17.31
CA LYS A 326 18.26 -1.90 -18.60
C LYS A 326 17.13 -2.74 -19.19
N ARG A 327 17.06 -4.03 -18.87
CA ARG A 327 16.04 -4.98 -19.33
C ARG A 327 14.66 -4.74 -18.71
N PHE A 328 14.57 -4.01 -17.60
CA PHE A 328 13.29 -3.64 -17.02
C PHE A 328 12.65 -2.46 -17.74
N GLU A 329 11.32 -2.44 -17.70
CA GLU A 329 10.51 -1.38 -18.27
C GLU A 329 10.89 -0.02 -17.69
N ALA A 330 10.86 1.02 -18.54
CA ALA A 330 11.31 2.35 -18.14
C ALA A 330 10.51 2.90 -16.94
N LYS A 331 9.21 2.60 -16.88
CA LYS A 331 8.33 2.97 -15.76
C LYS A 331 8.81 2.34 -14.45
N ASP A 332 9.10 1.04 -14.47
CA ASP A 332 9.52 0.28 -13.29
C ASP A 332 10.86 0.76 -12.73
N ARG A 333 11.82 1.04 -13.63
CA ARG A 333 13.11 1.60 -13.24
C ARG A 333 12.96 2.98 -12.61
N ARG A 334 12.05 3.80 -13.16
CA ARG A 334 11.76 5.14 -12.66
C ARG A 334 11.10 5.08 -11.28
N GLU A 335 10.13 4.21 -11.10
CA GLU A 335 9.49 3.98 -9.81
C GLU A 335 10.48 3.48 -8.76
N ALA A 336 11.36 2.54 -9.12
CA ALA A 336 12.43 2.09 -8.23
C ALA A 336 13.40 3.23 -7.86
N ALA A 337 13.81 4.06 -8.82
CA ALA A 337 14.64 5.23 -8.52
C ALA A 337 13.94 6.21 -7.56
N ARG A 338 12.63 6.43 -7.70
CA ARG A 338 11.82 7.24 -6.77
C ARG A 338 11.78 6.64 -5.37
N ASN A 339 11.56 5.32 -5.25
CA ASN A 339 11.54 4.62 -3.96
C ASN A 339 12.91 4.66 -3.27
N ALA A 340 14.01 4.54 -4.04
CA ALA A 340 15.36 4.72 -3.51
C ALA A 340 15.57 6.13 -2.93
N VAL A 341 15.13 7.19 -3.63
CA VAL A 341 15.19 8.56 -3.10
C VAL A 341 14.42 8.67 -1.78
N PHE A 342 13.18 8.16 -1.74
CA PHE A 342 12.35 8.22 -0.53
C PHE A 342 13.02 7.54 0.66
N LEU A 343 13.56 6.33 0.48
CA LEU A 343 14.22 5.58 1.54
C LEU A 343 15.51 6.26 2.00
N TYR A 344 16.37 6.68 1.07
CA TYR A 344 17.60 7.39 1.41
C TYR A 344 17.33 8.72 2.12
N ALA A 345 16.27 9.45 1.73
CA ALA A 345 15.83 10.66 2.41
C ALA A 345 15.37 10.39 3.85
N ASN A 346 14.69 9.28 4.11
CA ASN A 346 14.22 8.91 5.46
C ASN A 346 15.35 8.43 6.38
N ILE A 347 16.38 7.77 5.85
CA ILE A 347 17.54 7.34 6.67
C ILE A 347 18.64 8.41 6.79
N GLY A 348 18.49 9.56 6.13
CA GLY A 348 19.46 10.65 6.17
C GLY A 348 20.73 10.44 5.32
N ASP A 349 20.72 9.50 4.37
CA ASP A 349 21.86 9.25 3.47
C ASP A 349 21.80 10.19 2.25
N ARG A 350 22.29 11.41 2.43
CA ARG A 350 22.15 12.52 1.46
C ARG A 350 22.87 12.26 0.15
N ASP A 351 24.04 11.63 0.20
CA ASP A 351 24.86 11.38 -0.99
C ASP A 351 24.14 10.38 -1.90
N LYS A 352 23.66 9.27 -1.33
CA LYS A 352 22.91 8.27 -2.08
C LYS A 352 21.53 8.77 -2.51
N MET A 353 20.84 9.56 -1.67
CA MET A 353 19.59 10.23 -2.05
C MET A 353 19.79 11.11 -3.30
N ASN A 354 20.85 11.92 -3.33
CA ASN A 354 21.15 12.79 -4.46
C ASN A 354 21.54 11.98 -5.72
N ALA A 355 22.31 10.90 -5.57
CA ALA A 355 22.65 10.01 -6.68
C ALA A 355 21.40 9.35 -7.29
N ALA A 356 20.52 8.80 -6.45
CA ALA A 356 19.23 8.23 -6.86
C ALA A 356 18.34 9.27 -7.54
N LYS A 357 18.31 10.50 -7.03
CA LYS A 357 17.58 11.63 -7.62
C LYS A 357 18.08 11.96 -9.03
N GLN A 358 19.39 12.05 -9.24
CA GLN A 358 19.95 12.32 -10.57
C GLN A 358 19.60 11.20 -11.55
N ARG A 359 19.65 9.94 -11.10
CA ARG A 359 19.20 8.80 -11.92
C ARG A 359 17.73 8.91 -12.27
N PHE A 360 16.86 9.23 -11.32
CA PHE A 360 15.43 9.44 -11.55
C PHE A 360 15.15 10.53 -12.60
N PHE A 361 15.84 11.68 -12.53
CA PHE A 361 15.67 12.76 -13.52
C PHE A 361 16.13 12.38 -14.93
N GLY A 362 17.05 11.42 -15.05
CA GLY A 362 17.46 10.84 -16.33
C GLY A 362 16.41 9.93 -16.99
N MET A 363 15.28 9.60 -16.31
CA MET A 363 14.31 8.60 -16.77
C MET A 363 12.98 9.19 -17.29
N ASN A 364 13.02 10.36 -17.94
CA ASN A 364 11.82 11.03 -18.49
C ASN A 364 10.71 11.23 -17.44
N ALA A 365 11.07 11.58 -16.21
CA ALA A 365 10.11 11.92 -15.16
C ALA A 365 9.28 13.15 -15.53
N THR A 366 7.97 13.12 -15.27
CA THR A 366 7.04 14.24 -15.48
C THR A 366 7.40 15.44 -14.59
N ALA A 367 6.88 16.63 -14.89
CA ALA A 367 7.11 17.81 -14.06
C ALA A 367 6.65 17.59 -12.60
N GLU A 368 5.51 16.91 -12.42
CA GLU A 368 4.94 16.57 -11.11
C GLU A 368 5.83 15.59 -10.34
N GLU A 369 6.26 14.51 -11.00
CA GLU A 369 7.20 13.54 -10.46
C GLU A 369 8.52 14.20 -10.03
N ARG A 370 9.05 15.13 -10.84
CA ARG A 370 10.26 15.89 -10.51
C ARG A 370 10.07 16.81 -9.32
N ALA A 371 8.94 17.51 -9.26
CA ALA A 371 8.60 18.40 -8.15
C ALA A 371 8.48 17.62 -6.83
N GLU A 372 7.85 16.45 -6.85
CA GLU A 372 7.76 15.56 -5.68
C GLU A 372 9.15 15.09 -5.23
N VAL A 373 9.99 14.59 -6.14
CA VAL A 373 11.31 14.07 -5.78
C VAL A 373 12.24 15.16 -5.23
N GLU A 374 12.17 16.39 -5.76
CA GLU A 374 12.86 17.53 -5.15
C GLU A 374 12.29 17.89 -3.77
N TRP A 375 10.98 17.72 -3.56
CA TRP A 375 10.35 17.96 -2.26
C TRP A 375 10.79 16.93 -1.24
N LEU A 376 10.87 15.64 -1.62
CA LEU A 376 11.41 14.58 -0.78
C LEU A 376 12.84 14.92 -0.34
N ALA A 377 13.68 15.37 -1.28
CA ALA A 377 15.04 15.79 -0.97
C ALA A 377 15.09 17.00 -0.03
N ALA A 378 14.28 18.04 -0.27
CA ALA A 378 14.24 19.22 0.59
C ALA A 378 13.67 18.92 1.99
N SER A 379 12.68 18.02 2.08
CA SER A 379 12.04 17.63 3.33
C SER A 379 12.93 16.74 4.21
N ALA A 380 13.98 16.13 3.66
CA ALA A 380 14.98 15.40 4.45
C ALA A 380 15.65 16.32 5.49
N ASP A 381 16.05 17.53 5.09
CA ASP A 381 16.59 18.55 6.02
C ASP A 381 15.56 18.98 7.06
N LEU A 382 14.28 19.07 6.68
CA LEU A 382 13.20 19.43 7.58
C LEU A 382 12.99 18.38 8.68
N LYS A 383 13.12 17.09 8.35
CA LYS A 383 12.96 15.98 9.30
C LYS A 383 14.08 15.90 10.34
N GLU A 384 15.27 16.40 10.02
CA GLU A 384 16.39 16.49 10.98
C GLU A 384 16.17 17.60 12.02
N TRP A 385 15.26 18.55 11.78
CA TRP A 385 14.96 19.63 12.71
C TRP A 385 13.87 19.24 13.71
N ASP A 386 14.21 19.24 15.00
CA ASP A 386 13.26 19.08 16.09
C ASP A 386 12.64 20.44 16.47
N ALA A 387 11.37 20.62 16.10
CA ALA A 387 10.61 21.83 16.37
C ALA A 387 10.17 21.99 17.84
N ALA A 388 10.22 20.93 18.65
CA ALA A 388 9.92 20.95 20.08
C ALA A 388 11.18 21.10 20.94
N GLY A 389 12.33 20.64 20.43
CA GLY A 389 13.62 20.72 21.09
C GLY A 389 14.20 22.14 21.21
N PRO A 390 15.18 22.35 22.10
CA PRO A 390 15.87 23.62 22.24
C PRO A 390 16.61 24.00 20.95
N ASN A 391 16.59 25.29 20.60
CA ASN A 391 17.27 25.82 19.41
C ASN A 391 18.77 26.05 19.68
N THR A 392 19.50 24.97 19.97
CA THR A 392 20.94 24.98 20.29
C THR A 392 21.67 23.85 19.56
N GLY A 393 23.00 23.97 19.39
CA GLY A 393 23.85 22.90 18.87
C GLY A 393 23.43 22.34 17.51
N SER A 394 23.32 21.01 17.42
CA SER A 394 22.92 20.30 16.19
C SER A 394 21.50 20.67 15.73
N ASN A 395 20.56 20.88 16.66
CA ASN A 395 19.19 21.24 16.31
C ASN A 395 19.09 22.65 15.70
N ALA A 396 19.87 23.61 16.20
CA ALA A 396 19.97 24.94 15.59
C ALA A 396 20.53 24.87 14.17
N THR A 397 21.53 24.01 13.94
CA THR A 397 22.12 23.78 12.61
C THR A 397 21.12 23.10 11.67
N ALA A 398 20.37 22.11 12.15
CA ALA A 398 19.29 21.45 11.41
C ALA A 398 18.19 22.47 11.02
N ARG A 399 17.80 23.36 11.93
CA ARG A 399 16.83 24.44 11.64
C ARG A 399 17.29 25.36 10.52
N VAL A 400 18.56 25.79 10.52
CA VAL A 400 19.11 26.65 9.47
C VAL A 400 19.13 25.93 8.12
N ARG A 401 19.52 24.65 8.10
CA ARG A 401 19.48 23.82 6.87
C ARG A 401 18.05 23.64 6.36
N ALA A 402 17.11 23.29 7.24
CA ALA A 402 15.69 23.18 6.90
C ALA A 402 15.17 24.48 6.30
N ALA A 403 15.50 25.64 6.89
CA ALA A 403 15.10 26.95 6.35
C ALA A 403 15.66 27.16 4.94
N ALA A 404 16.95 26.88 4.73
CA ALA A 404 17.59 27.02 3.43
C ALA A 404 16.95 26.11 2.36
N SER A 405 16.64 24.86 2.71
CA SER A 405 16.06 23.88 1.79
C SER A 405 14.60 24.19 1.43
N MET A 406 13.79 24.63 2.39
CA MET A 406 12.41 25.08 2.12
C MET A 406 12.39 26.34 1.25
N ASP A 407 13.25 27.32 1.57
CA ASP A 407 13.38 28.55 0.78
C ASP A 407 13.86 28.27 -0.66
N ALA A 408 14.85 27.39 -0.81
CA ALA A 408 15.37 26.99 -2.11
C ALA A 408 14.31 26.26 -2.95
N TYR A 409 13.56 25.34 -2.35
CA TYR A 409 12.46 24.64 -3.02
C TYR A 409 11.40 25.64 -3.49
N TYR A 410 10.92 26.51 -2.59
CA TYR A 410 9.92 27.52 -2.93
C TYR A 410 10.40 28.42 -4.07
N ARG A 411 11.62 28.97 -3.99
CA ARG A 411 12.16 29.87 -5.03
C ARG A 411 12.29 29.19 -6.39
N LYS A 412 12.72 27.93 -6.41
CA LYS A 412 12.89 27.13 -7.63
C LYS A 412 11.55 26.84 -8.30
N PHE A 413 10.53 26.50 -7.52
CA PHE A 413 9.28 25.97 -8.02
C PHE A 413 8.10 26.93 -8.00
N LYS A 414 8.20 28.14 -7.44
CA LYS A 414 7.09 29.13 -7.29
C LYS A 414 6.27 29.43 -8.56
N SER A 415 6.80 29.15 -9.74
CA SER A 415 6.13 29.37 -11.04
C SER A 415 5.71 28.07 -11.74
N ASP A 416 5.97 26.91 -11.13
CA ASP A 416 5.65 25.59 -11.67
C ASP A 416 4.33 25.08 -11.07
N ARG A 417 3.30 24.97 -11.93
CA ARG A 417 1.98 24.48 -11.52
C ARG A 417 2.02 23.05 -10.98
N ALA A 418 2.92 22.21 -11.49
CA ALA A 418 3.05 20.82 -11.06
C ALA A 418 3.58 20.70 -9.61
N ALA A 419 4.19 21.77 -9.08
CA ALA A 419 4.73 21.82 -7.73
C ALA A 419 3.81 22.52 -6.72
N ASN A 420 2.66 23.07 -7.15
CA ASN A 420 1.83 23.96 -6.32
C ASN A 420 1.51 23.42 -4.93
N ALA A 421 1.17 22.13 -4.79
CA ALA A 421 0.90 21.52 -3.49
C ALA A 421 2.13 21.50 -2.55
N TYR A 422 3.33 21.34 -3.11
CA TYR A 422 4.59 21.33 -2.36
C TYR A 422 5.11 22.75 -2.10
N ILE A 423 4.79 23.72 -2.96
CA ILE A 423 5.10 25.14 -2.74
C ILE A 423 4.37 25.66 -1.51
N VAL A 424 3.10 25.27 -1.30
CA VAL A 424 2.35 25.59 -0.06
C VAL A 424 3.08 25.04 1.17
N GLN A 425 3.47 23.77 1.11
CA GLN A 425 4.18 23.11 2.21
C GLN A 425 5.52 23.79 2.51
N ALA A 426 6.32 24.07 1.47
CA ALA A 426 7.60 24.77 1.62
C ALA A 426 7.43 26.14 2.26
N ALA A 427 6.48 26.96 1.78
CA ALA A 427 6.20 28.28 2.35
C ALA A 427 5.74 28.20 3.82
N TYR A 428 4.85 27.26 4.13
CA TYR A 428 4.33 27.05 5.48
C TYR A 428 5.45 26.61 6.44
N HIS A 429 6.29 25.68 6.01
CA HIS A 429 7.41 25.23 6.84
C HIS A 429 8.46 26.33 7.03
N SER A 430 8.74 27.15 6.02
CA SER A 430 9.55 28.37 6.20
C SER A 430 8.93 29.33 7.22
N ALA A 431 7.60 29.55 7.20
CA ALA A 431 6.91 30.36 8.20
C ALA A 431 7.04 29.77 9.61
N LYS A 432 6.83 28.45 9.77
CA LYS A 432 6.95 27.74 11.04
C LYS A 432 8.37 27.81 11.61
N ILE A 433 9.39 27.67 10.76
CA ILE A 433 10.80 27.78 11.15
C ILE A 433 11.13 29.22 11.57
N ALA A 434 10.68 30.21 10.80
CA ALA A 434 10.83 31.63 11.10
C ALA A 434 10.22 31.98 12.47
N ARG A 435 8.98 31.55 12.72
CA ARG A 435 8.27 31.72 14.00
C ARG A 435 9.08 31.18 15.18
N LYS A 436 9.55 29.94 15.08
CA LYS A 436 10.35 29.30 16.14
C LYS A 436 11.68 30.03 16.38
N GLY A 437 12.25 30.63 15.33
CA GLY A 437 13.43 31.49 15.42
C GLY A 437 13.15 32.93 15.85
N LYS A 438 11.90 33.34 16.07
CA LYS A 438 11.47 34.74 16.24
C LYS A 438 11.95 35.65 15.09
N ASP A 439 11.98 35.11 13.88
CA ASP A 439 12.41 35.82 12.68
C ASP A 439 11.24 36.66 12.13
N PRO A 440 11.42 37.98 11.89
CA PRO A 440 10.35 38.86 11.40
C PRO A 440 9.80 38.46 10.02
N ARG A 441 10.52 37.61 9.26
CA ARG A 441 10.07 37.08 7.97
C ARG A 441 8.92 36.07 8.10
N GLU A 442 8.51 35.69 9.31
CA GLU A 442 7.35 34.82 9.54
C GLU A 442 6.10 35.31 8.79
N ALA A 443 5.75 36.60 8.95
CA ALA A 443 4.56 37.18 8.34
C ALA A 443 4.63 37.15 6.80
N GLU A 444 5.82 37.40 6.23
CA GLU A 444 6.07 37.31 4.80
C GLU A 444 5.85 35.86 4.29
N TRP A 445 6.38 34.86 5.00
CA TRP A 445 6.21 33.47 4.64
C TRP A 445 4.78 32.98 4.80
N CYS A 446 4.05 33.47 5.80
CA CYS A 446 2.63 33.16 5.93
C CYS A 446 1.81 33.76 4.78
N LYS A 447 2.10 35.00 4.36
CA LYS A 447 1.48 35.58 3.16
C LYS A 447 1.79 34.74 1.91
N LYS A 448 3.04 34.29 1.74
CA LYS A 448 3.43 33.39 0.64
C LYS A 448 2.71 32.06 0.69
N THR A 449 2.43 31.52 1.88
CA THR A 449 1.67 30.27 2.07
C THR A 449 0.24 30.43 1.55
N VAL A 450 -0.43 31.52 1.95
CA VAL A 450 -1.79 31.85 1.49
C VAL A 450 -1.82 32.03 -0.03
N THR A 451 -0.88 32.81 -0.60
CA THR A 451 -0.79 33.00 -2.05
C THR A 451 -0.49 31.70 -2.80
N ALA A 452 0.41 30.86 -2.27
CA ALA A 452 0.71 29.56 -2.87
C ALA A 452 -0.52 28.64 -2.86
N TRP A 453 -1.35 28.71 -1.81
CA TRP A 453 -2.58 27.93 -1.74
C TRP A 453 -3.62 28.44 -2.72
N ASP A 454 -3.76 29.76 -2.88
CA ASP A 454 -4.65 30.34 -3.90
C ASP A 454 -4.27 29.85 -5.31
N ASN A 455 -2.97 29.76 -5.61
CA ASN A 455 -2.47 29.17 -6.85
C ASN A 455 -2.74 27.67 -6.95
N TYR A 456 -2.54 26.91 -5.86
CA TYR A 456 -2.81 25.47 -5.81
C TYR A 456 -4.29 25.17 -6.04
N LYS A 457 -5.19 25.91 -5.40
CA LYS A 457 -6.65 25.79 -5.58
C LYS A 457 -7.05 25.95 -7.05
N GLN A 458 -6.41 26.84 -7.80
CA GLN A 458 -6.68 27.02 -9.23
C GLN A 458 -6.23 25.84 -10.08
N SER A 459 -5.19 25.10 -9.66
CA SER A 459 -4.62 23.99 -10.44
C SER A 459 -4.99 22.58 -9.95
N ALA A 460 -5.54 22.43 -8.74
CA ALA A 460 -5.72 21.13 -8.10
C ALA A 460 -6.77 20.22 -8.77
N GLY A 461 -7.65 20.79 -9.60
CA GLY A 461 -8.79 20.07 -10.17
C GLY A 461 -9.85 19.70 -9.11
N ASN A 462 -10.79 18.83 -9.49
CA ASN A 462 -11.88 18.38 -8.63
C ASN A 462 -11.75 16.89 -8.27
N ASP A 463 -12.23 16.51 -7.08
CA ASP A 463 -12.41 15.13 -6.64
C ASP A 463 -13.58 14.45 -7.39
N ASP A 464 -13.81 13.18 -7.09
CA ASP A 464 -14.87 12.38 -7.75
C ASP A 464 -16.28 12.89 -7.42
N GLU A 465 -16.43 13.70 -6.36
CA GLU A 465 -17.68 14.37 -5.97
C GLU A 465 -17.80 15.79 -6.59
N GLY A 466 -16.88 16.20 -7.45
CA GLY A 466 -16.86 17.50 -8.11
C GLY A 466 -16.38 18.66 -7.22
N ARG A 467 -15.88 18.39 -6.00
CA ARG A 467 -15.33 19.40 -5.10
C ARG A 467 -13.87 19.65 -5.43
N ASN A 468 -13.41 20.89 -5.32
CA ASN A 468 -12.01 21.22 -5.58
C ASN A 468 -11.07 20.50 -4.58
N LYS A 469 -10.07 19.76 -5.08
CA LYS A 469 -9.16 18.93 -4.27
C LYS A 469 -8.32 19.74 -3.27
N ALA A 470 -8.17 21.05 -3.47
CA ALA A 470 -7.43 21.88 -2.52
C ALA A 470 -8.25 22.23 -1.26
N LEU A 471 -9.58 22.19 -1.30
CA LEU A 471 -10.44 22.50 -0.15
C LEU A 471 -10.38 21.37 0.88
N GLY A 472 -10.20 21.72 2.16
CA GLY A 472 -10.06 20.73 3.24
C GLY A 472 -8.79 19.86 3.16
N SER A 473 -7.88 20.13 2.21
CA SER A 473 -6.58 19.47 2.10
C SER A 473 -5.62 19.89 3.22
N MET A 474 -4.53 19.14 3.38
CA MET A 474 -3.43 19.54 4.28
C MET A 474 -2.89 20.94 3.92
N GLN A 475 -2.84 21.29 2.64
CA GLN A 475 -2.40 22.59 2.16
C GLN A 475 -3.40 23.70 2.54
N ALA A 476 -4.71 23.41 2.56
CA ALA A 476 -5.72 24.33 3.08
C ALA A 476 -5.55 24.57 4.58
N ASP A 477 -5.26 23.52 5.37
CA ASP A 477 -4.98 23.67 6.79
C ASP A 477 -3.75 24.56 7.05
N MET A 478 -2.70 24.41 6.24
CA MET A 478 -1.48 25.22 6.34
C MET A 478 -1.74 26.70 6.03
N ALA A 479 -2.50 26.99 4.97
CA ALA A 479 -2.85 28.36 4.61
C ALA A 479 -3.83 28.99 5.61
N ALA A 480 -4.83 28.22 6.08
CA ALA A 480 -5.77 28.64 7.10
C ALA A 480 -5.07 28.96 8.43
N GLU A 481 -4.06 28.19 8.85
CA GLU A 481 -3.25 28.53 10.03
C GLU A 481 -2.62 29.92 9.89
N CYS A 482 -1.98 30.17 8.76
CA CYS A 482 -1.26 31.41 8.53
C CYS A 482 -2.20 32.62 8.49
N GLU A 483 -3.34 32.52 7.82
CA GLU A 483 -4.31 33.60 7.77
C GLU A 483 -5.01 33.81 9.13
N TYR A 484 -5.42 32.72 9.80
CA TYR A 484 -6.01 32.80 11.14
C TYR A 484 -5.06 33.49 12.13
N ARG A 485 -3.79 33.08 12.18
CA ARG A 485 -2.82 33.66 13.12
C ARG A 485 -2.54 35.11 12.86
N ALA A 486 -2.46 35.52 11.58
CA ALA A 486 -2.30 36.94 11.25
C ALA A 486 -3.49 37.78 11.76
N ILE A 487 -4.71 37.26 11.63
CA ILE A 487 -5.92 37.90 12.16
C ILE A 487 -5.92 37.87 13.69
N ASP A 488 -5.60 36.73 14.32
CA ASP A 488 -5.56 36.54 15.77
C ASP A 488 -4.57 37.50 16.44
N ASP A 489 -3.36 37.62 15.88
CA ASP A 489 -2.33 38.57 16.33
C ASP A 489 -2.80 40.02 16.21
N GLU A 490 -3.57 40.36 15.17
CA GLU A 490 -4.16 41.69 15.01
C GLU A 490 -5.22 41.96 16.08
N ILE A 491 -6.15 41.03 16.29
CA ILE A 491 -7.19 41.13 17.32
C ILE A 491 -6.56 41.26 18.71
N THR A 492 -5.56 40.43 19.03
CA THR A 492 -4.88 40.49 20.32
C THR A 492 -4.19 41.82 20.55
N LYS A 493 -3.58 42.43 19.54
CA LYS A 493 -2.92 43.74 19.72
C LYS A 493 -3.90 44.91 19.75
N LYS A 494 -4.97 44.84 18.95
CA LYS A 494 -5.79 46.02 18.61
C LYS A 494 -7.21 46.00 19.16
N PHE A 495 -7.64 44.89 19.76
CA PHE A 495 -9.05 44.73 20.15
C PHE A 495 -9.20 44.03 21.51
N ASP A 496 -8.40 43.02 21.84
CA ASP A 496 -8.60 42.29 23.11
C ASP A 496 -8.54 43.18 24.36
N TYR A 497 -9.48 42.98 25.26
CA TYR A 497 -9.58 43.65 26.56
C TYR A 497 -8.29 43.55 27.38
N ASP A 498 -7.63 42.39 27.34
CA ASP A 498 -6.38 42.10 28.04
C ASP A 498 -5.21 42.97 27.55
N SER A 499 -5.30 43.50 26.32
CA SER A 499 -4.32 44.42 25.73
C SER A 499 -4.65 45.89 25.99
N GLY A 500 -5.60 46.18 26.89
CA GLY A 500 -5.95 47.53 27.31
C GLY A 500 -7.12 48.17 26.54
N HIS A 501 -7.78 47.42 25.66
CA HIS A 501 -8.96 47.89 24.93
C HIS A 501 -10.26 47.75 25.74
N HIS A 502 -11.35 48.32 25.22
CA HIS A 502 -12.69 48.34 25.83
C HIS A 502 -12.73 48.88 27.29
N ARG A 503 -11.90 49.89 27.58
CA ARG A 503 -11.88 50.60 28.87
C ARG A 503 -12.80 51.80 28.77
N TYR A 504 -14.11 51.56 28.71
CA TYR A 504 -15.10 52.61 28.51
C TYR A 504 -15.11 53.62 29.66
N LYS A 505 -15.12 54.91 29.33
CA LYS A 505 -15.12 56.03 30.29
C LYS A 505 -16.05 57.15 29.80
N GLY A 506 -16.44 58.04 30.71
CA GLY A 506 -17.26 59.20 30.38
C GLY A 506 -18.70 59.03 30.85
N VAL A 507 -19.62 59.80 30.26
CA VAL A 507 -21.03 59.71 30.63
C VAL A 507 -21.68 58.45 30.05
N ILE A 508 -22.86 58.09 30.54
CA ILE A 508 -23.60 56.89 30.10
C ILE A 508 -23.74 56.82 28.56
N THR A 509 -23.99 57.95 27.90
CA THR A 509 -24.12 58.00 26.44
C THR A 509 -22.82 57.69 25.73
N ASP A 510 -21.71 58.28 26.19
CA ASP A 510 -20.38 58.09 25.60
C ASP A 510 -19.97 56.61 25.68
N ILE A 511 -20.11 56.01 26.87
CA ILE A 511 -19.80 54.59 27.10
C ILE A 511 -20.63 53.67 26.19
N ARG A 512 -21.90 54.01 26.00
CA ARG A 512 -22.80 53.23 25.15
C ARG A 512 -22.44 53.35 23.68
N ASP A 513 -22.11 54.56 23.23
CA ASP A 513 -21.73 54.81 21.85
C ASP A 513 -20.39 54.12 21.52
N ASP A 514 -19.41 54.19 22.42
CA ASP A 514 -18.14 53.45 22.31
C ASP A 514 -18.37 51.94 22.29
N PHE A 515 -19.21 51.41 23.18
CA PHE A 515 -19.52 49.98 23.21
C PHE A 515 -20.20 49.51 21.90
N LYS A 516 -21.15 50.29 21.38
CA LYS A 516 -21.80 49.98 20.11
C LYS A 516 -20.83 50.04 18.95
N GLN A 517 -19.95 51.03 18.92
CA GLN A 517 -18.89 51.12 17.92
C GLN A 517 -18.02 49.86 17.94
N ASP A 518 -17.60 49.40 19.12
CA ASP A 518 -16.80 48.19 19.27
C ASP A 518 -17.55 46.92 18.83
N VAL A 519 -18.83 46.77 19.17
CA VAL A 519 -19.61 45.56 18.91
C VAL A 519 -20.15 45.50 17.47
N GLU A 520 -20.68 46.60 16.97
CA GLU A 520 -21.40 46.65 15.68
C GLU A 520 -20.46 46.92 14.50
N VAL A 521 -19.32 47.59 14.73
CA VAL A 521 -18.37 47.96 13.68
C VAL A 521 -17.08 47.14 13.80
N GLU A 522 -16.35 47.26 14.91
CA GLU A 522 -15.01 46.69 15.01
C GLU A 522 -15.04 45.16 15.15
N ALA A 523 -15.82 44.63 16.09
CA ALA A 523 -16.02 43.19 16.26
C ALA A 523 -16.61 42.57 15.00
N LYS A 524 -17.58 43.23 14.34
CA LYS A 524 -18.15 42.77 13.07
C LYS A 524 -17.07 42.67 11.98
N GLY A 525 -16.18 43.66 11.87
CA GLY A 525 -15.07 43.64 10.92
C GLY A 525 -14.12 42.46 11.13
N TYR A 526 -13.75 42.16 12.37
CA TYR A 526 -12.94 40.97 12.68
C TYR A 526 -13.71 39.66 12.53
N TYR A 527 -15.01 39.65 12.87
CA TYR A 527 -15.88 38.50 12.68
C TYR A 527 -15.90 38.08 11.20
N ASP A 528 -16.02 39.05 10.29
CA ASP A 528 -16.06 38.80 8.85
C ASP A 528 -14.70 38.31 8.32
N LYS A 529 -13.58 38.87 8.81
CA LYS A 529 -12.23 38.32 8.52
C LYS A 529 -12.08 36.87 8.97
N LEU A 530 -12.57 36.53 10.17
CA LEU A 530 -12.54 35.15 10.68
C LEU A 530 -13.48 34.23 9.87
N GLN A 531 -14.61 34.76 9.39
CA GLN A 531 -15.54 34.04 8.53
C GLN A 531 -14.90 33.67 7.19
N VAL A 532 -14.06 34.55 6.63
CA VAL A 532 -13.25 34.22 5.43
C VAL A 532 -12.36 33.01 5.68
N VAL A 533 -11.72 32.86 6.85
CA VAL A 533 -10.91 31.67 7.16
C VAL A 533 -11.76 30.40 7.15
N ILE A 534 -12.98 30.46 7.69
CA ILE A 534 -13.91 29.33 7.73
C ILE A 534 -14.30 28.90 6.30
N ASP A 535 -14.73 29.85 5.48
CA ASP A 535 -15.34 29.56 4.18
C ASP A 535 -14.32 29.33 3.07
N LYS A 536 -13.19 30.06 3.10
CA LYS A 536 -12.17 30.01 2.03
C LYS A 536 -11.51 28.64 1.95
N TYR A 537 -11.06 28.12 3.09
CA TYR A 537 -10.19 26.93 3.16
C TYR A 537 -10.94 25.63 3.41
N VAL A 538 -12.09 25.69 4.09
CA VAL A 538 -12.79 24.50 4.61
C VAL A 538 -11.87 23.67 5.52
N SER A 539 -10.94 24.33 6.21
CA SER A 539 -10.05 23.71 7.19
C SER A 539 -10.83 23.40 8.46
N ARG A 540 -11.01 22.11 8.78
CA ARG A 540 -11.77 21.71 9.98
C ARG A 540 -11.15 22.29 11.26
N ARG A 541 -9.82 22.23 11.35
CA ARG A 541 -9.08 22.72 12.52
C ARG A 541 -9.21 24.23 12.72
N TRP A 542 -8.96 24.99 11.67
CA TRP A 542 -8.89 26.45 11.76
C TRP A 542 -10.25 27.12 11.67
N ALA A 543 -11.25 26.48 11.05
CA ALA A 543 -12.63 26.94 11.12
C ALA A 543 -13.16 26.88 12.57
N VAL A 544 -12.88 25.80 13.30
CA VAL A 544 -13.23 25.68 14.72
C VAL A 544 -12.53 26.76 15.56
N ALA A 545 -11.24 27.00 15.33
CA ALA A 545 -10.49 28.05 16.01
C ALA A 545 -11.02 29.46 15.69
N ALA A 546 -11.39 29.72 14.43
CA ALA A 546 -11.98 30.97 13.98
C ALA A 546 -13.35 31.22 14.62
N ARG A 547 -14.22 30.22 14.72
CA ARG A 547 -15.52 30.35 15.42
C ARG A 547 -15.37 30.64 16.90
N ALA A 548 -14.45 29.95 17.57
CA ALA A 548 -14.15 30.26 18.97
C ALA A 548 -13.66 31.70 19.13
N ARG A 549 -12.84 32.18 18.18
CA ARG A 549 -12.37 33.57 18.19
C ARG A 549 -13.49 34.57 17.90
N GLN A 550 -14.43 34.26 17.02
CA GLN A 550 -15.63 35.08 16.78
C GLN A 550 -16.42 35.32 18.07
N GLY A 551 -16.61 34.28 18.90
CA GLY A 551 -17.24 34.43 20.21
C GLY A 551 -16.46 35.33 21.17
N SER A 552 -15.12 35.24 21.14
CA SER A 552 -14.26 36.03 22.03
C SER A 552 -14.26 37.54 21.73
N LEU A 553 -14.60 37.96 20.51
CA LEU A 553 -14.73 39.39 20.18
C LEU A 553 -15.81 40.04 21.05
N TYR A 554 -16.97 39.39 21.13
CA TYR A 554 -18.07 39.88 21.93
C TYR A 554 -17.81 39.72 23.44
N ASP A 555 -17.10 38.67 23.85
CA ASP A 555 -16.64 38.51 25.24
C ASP A 555 -15.74 39.69 25.69
N SER A 556 -14.82 40.11 24.81
CA SER A 556 -13.90 41.23 25.05
C SER A 556 -14.64 42.54 25.34
N ALA A 557 -15.53 42.95 24.44
CA ALA A 557 -16.34 44.17 24.60
C ALA A 557 -17.30 44.07 25.80
N ARG A 558 -17.94 42.91 25.97
CA ARG A 558 -18.82 42.61 27.13
C ARG A 558 -18.08 42.74 28.45
N THR A 559 -16.84 42.24 28.52
CA THR A 559 -15.99 42.35 29.70
C THR A 559 -15.63 43.80 29.98
N GLY A 560 -15.37 44.59 28.94
CA GLY A 560 -15.22 46.05 29.03
C GLY A 560 -16.42 46.73 29.68
N LEU A 561 -17.62 46.52 29.11
CA LEU A 561 -18.86 47.15 29.57
C LEU A 561 -19.24 46.72 30.99
N TYR A 562 -19.05 45.45 31.34
CA TYR A 562 -19.29 44.95 32.69
C TYR A 562 -18.41 45.63 33.75
N ASN A 563 -17.18 45.98 33.35
CA ASN A 563 -16.20 46.64 34.22
C ASN A 563 -16.28 48.17 34.19
N ALA A 564 -17.16 48.77 33.38
CA ALA A 564 -17.43 50.20 33.41
C ALA A 564 -18.11 50.59 34.75
N ARG A 565 -17.34 51.21 35.64
CA ARG A 565 -17.73 51.57 37.00
C ARG A 565 -17.17 52.94 37.38
N GLU A 566 -17.74 53.56 38.42
CA GLU A 566 -17.20 54.80 38.99
C GLU A 566 -15.77 54.55 39.52
N PRO A 567 -14.85 55.53 39.43
CA PRO A 567 -15.06 56.92 39.04
C PRO A 567 -14.95 57.20 37.53
N ASP A 568 -14.55 56.22 36.71
CA ASP A 568 -14.37 56.38 35.25
C ASP A 568 -15.72 56.51 34.52
N LEU A 569 -16.75 55.80 34.99
CA LEU A 569 -18.15 56.04 34.64
C LEU A 569 -18.64 57.33 35.33
N LYS A 570 -19.21 58.24 34.56
CA LYS A 570 -19.94 59.42 35.04
C LYS A 570 -21.44 59.22 34.87
N LEU A 571 -22.17 59.04 35.97
CA LEU A 571 -23.63 58.85 35.90
C LEU A 571 -24.36 60.12 35.44
N TYR A 572 -23.75 61.28 35.65
CA TYR A 572 -24.36 62.59 35.44
C TYR A 572 -23.52 63.40 34.46
N THR A 573 -24.18 64.16 33.59
CA THR A 573 -23.51 65.19 32.80
C THR A 573 -23.09 66.36 33.69
N PRO A 574 -22.14 67.22 33.26
CA PRO A 574 -21.72 68.37 34.07
C PRO A 574 -22.88 69.30 34.49
N LYS A 575 -23.90 69.44 33.64
CA LYS A 575 -25.12 70.23 33.96
C LYS A 575 -25.97 69.55 35.04
N GLU A 576 -26.10 68.23 34.97
CA GLU A 576 -26.85 67.45 35.95
C GLU A 576 -26.13 67.40 37.30
N GLU A 577 -24.78 67.34 37.32
CA GLU A 577 -24.00 67.46 38.56
C GLU A 577 -24.19 68.82 39.23
N GLN A 578 -24.27 69.90 38.46
CA GLN A 578 -24.57 71.24 38.99
C GLN A 578 -25.98 71.31 39.59
N LEU A 579 -26.98 70.74 38.91
CA LEU A 579 -28.34 70.65 39.41
C LEU A 579 -28.42 69.81 40.68
N LEU A 580 -27.72 68.68 40.74
CA LEU A 580 -27.67 67.82 41.91
C LEU A 580 -27.03 68.52 43.10
N LYS A 581 -25.95 69.29 42.91
CA LYS A 581 -25.37 70.12 43.98
C LYS A 581 -26.34 71.19 44.48
N GLN A 582 -27.12 71.81 43.60
CA GLN A 582 -28.15 72.78 44.00
C GLN A 582 -29.26 72.12 44.83
N LEU A 583 -29.74 70.95 44.40
CA LEU A 583 -30.76 70.18 45.12
C LEU A 583 -30.25 69.67 46.48
N ASP A 584 -28.99 69.22 46.53
CA ASP A 584 -28.33 68.78 47.77
C ASP A 584 -28.18 69.93 48.76
N ASN A 585 -27.71 71.10 48.32
CA ASN A 585 -27.63 72.30 49.17
C ASN A 585 -29.01 72.72 49.69
N LEU A 586 -30.05 72.72 48.85
CA LEU A 586 -31.42 73.05 49.29
C LEU A 586 -31.99 72.00 50.26
N CYS A 587 -31.63 70.73 50.10
CA CYS A 587 -32.01 69.65 51.01
C CYS A 587 -31.33 69.83 52.38
N VAL A 588 -30.01 70.01 52.40
CA VAL A 588 -29.21 70.05 53.64
C VAL A 588 -29.29 71.39 54.37
N GLU A 589 -29.18 72.52 53.67
CA GLU A 589 -29.12 73.85 54.29
C GLU A 589 -30.51 74.43 54.57
N SER A 590 -31.50 74.14 53.70
CA SER A 590 -32.85 74.71 53.81
C SER A 590 -33.90 73.75 54.36
N GLY A 591 -33.55 72.47 54.60
CA GLY A 591 -34.47 71.45 55.12
C GLY A 591 -35.65 71.17 54.18
N SER A 592 -35.48 71.35 52.87
CA SER A 592 -36.56 71.19 51.89
C SER A 592 -36.78 69.71 51.55
N ASP A 593 -37.85 69.11 52.10
CA ASP A 593 -38.26 67.73 51.80
C ASP A 593 -38.49 67.50 50.28
N ASP A 594 -39.00 68.50 49.57
CA ASP A 594 -39.20 68.46 48.12
C ASP A 594 -37.86 68.40 47.37
N ALA A 595 -36.85 69.18 47.79
CA ALA A 595 -35.51 69.13 47.20
C ALA A 595 -34.82 67.79 47.46
N CYS A 596 -34.92 67.24 48.68
CA CYS A 596 -34.39 65.92 49.03
C CYS A 596 -35.05 64.81 48.19
N THR A 597 -36.38 64.84 48.08
CA THR A 597 -37.14 63.86 47.29
C THR A 597 -36.77 63.92 45.81
N LYS A 598 -36.59 65.13 45.25
CA LYS A 598 -36.15 65.32 43.86
C LYS A 598 -34.72 64.84 43.63
N TYR A 599 -33.81 65.09 44.57
CA TYR A 599 -32.44 64.56 44.53
C TYR A 599 -32.43 63.03 44.51
N ASP A 600 -33.11 62.39 45.46
CA ASP A 600 -33.19 60.92 45.57
C ASP A 600 -33.86 60.31 44.33
N THR A 601 -34.98 60.89 43.88
CA THR A 601 -35.68 60.42 42.68
C THR A 601 -34.81 60.53 41.44
N PHE A 602 -34.09 61.65 41.26
CA PHE A 602 -33.21 61.85 40.11
C PHE A 602 -32.04 60.86 40.11
N THR A 603 -31.37 60.69 41.26
CA THR A 603 -30.23 59.77 41.38
C THR A 603 -30.65 58.31 41.22
N ALA A 604 -31.79 57.91 41.80
CA ALA A 604 -32.38 56.58 41.65
C ALA A 604 -32.77 56.30 40.18
N ASN A 605 -33.44 57.24 39.52
CA ASN A 605 -33.82 57.12 38.11
C ASN A 605 -32.60 56.96 37.21
N ARG A 606 -31.53 57.74 37.44
CA ARG A 606 -30.31 57.66 36.64
C ARG A 606 -29.57 56.33 36.83
N ARG A 607 -29.45 55.85 38.07
CA ARG A 607 -28.86 54.53 38.37
C ARG A 607 -29.67 53.39 37.75
N THR A 608 -30.99 53.48 37.80
CA THR A 608 -31.88 52.51 37.16
C THR A 608 -31.76 52.56 35.64
N ALA A 609 -31.72 53.75 35.04
CA ALA A 609 -31.49 53.92 33.60
C ALA A 609 -30.16 53.29 33.16
N TRP A 610 -29.06 53.58 33.88
CA TRP A 610 -27.77 52.95 33.60
C TRP A 610 -27.82 51.43 33.69
N ARG A 611 -28.37 50.88 34.78
CA ARG A 611 -28.51 49.42 34.95
C ARG A 611 -29.30 48.81 33.80
N ASN A 612 -30.47 49.35 33.49
CA ASN A 612 -31.34 48.82 32.44
C ASN A 612 -30.66 48.86 31.07
N THR A 613 -30.02 49.97 30.71
CA THR A 613 -29.31 50.11 29.43
C THR A 613 -28.10 49.19 29.36
N ARG A 614 -27.27 49.19 30.40
CA ARG A 614 -26.09 48.32 30.48
C ARG A 614 -26.49 46.85 30.40
N ASP A 615 -27.53 46.44 31.12
CA ASP A 615 -27.96 45.03 31.15
C ASP A 615 -28.56 44.61 29.80
N GLN A 616 -29.22 45.51 29.05
CA GLN A 616 -29.65 45.27 27.67
C GLN A 616 -28.45 45.08 26.72
N ASP A 617 -27.48 45.98 26.79
CA ASP A 617 -26.29 45.95 25.94
C ASP A 617 -25.39 44.74 26.27
N LEU A 618 -25.26 44.38 27.55
CA LEU A 618 -24.62 43.14 28.00
C LEU A 618 -25.34 41.90 27.48
N ALA A 619 -26.68 41.86 27.54
CA ALA A 619 -27.45 40.73 27.04
C ALA A 619 -27.27 40.50 25.52
N ALA A 620 -27.14 41.58 24.74
CA ALA A 620 -26.86 41.49 23.31
C ALA A 620 -25.48 40.86 23.04
N ALA A 621 -24.43 41.32 23.74
CA ALA A 621 -23.09 40.75 23.60
C ALA A 621 -22.99 39.33 24.16
N ASP A 622 -23.64 39.04 25.31
CA ASP A 622 -23.72 37.70 25.89
C ASP A 622 -24.33 36.71 24.87
N LYS A 623 -25.40 37.09 24.18
CA LYS A 623 -26.03 36.26 23.15
C LYS A 623 -25.09 35.93 22.00
N ALA A 624 -24.39 36.93 21.46
CA ALA A 624 -23.45 36.74 20.36
C ALA A 624 -22.24 35.88 20.77
N MET A 625 -21.68 36.14 21.94
CA MET A 625 -20.59 35.38 22.54
C MET A 625 -20.97 33.91 22.76
N VAL A 626 -22.09 33.64 23.44
CA VAL A 626 -22.55 32.28 23.76
C VAL A 626 -22.77 31.49 22.49
N ARG A 627 -23.40 32.10 21.47
CA ARG A 627 -23.61 31.46 20.17
C ARG A 627 -22.28 31.07 19.52
N GLY A 628 -21.32 31.99 19.42
CA GLY A 628 -20.02 31.73 18.77
C GLY A 628 -19.21 30.63 19.48
N TYR A 629 -19.17 30.65 20.80
CA TYR A 629 -18.50 29.61 21.58
C TYR A 629 -19.20 28.25 21.47
N THR A 630 -20.52 28.22 21.50
CA THR A 630 -21.30 26.98 21.34
C THR A 630 -21.09 26.37 19.95
N GLU A 631 -21.15 27.19 18.89
CA GLU A 631 -20.85 26.76 17.53
C GLU A 631 -19.46 26.12 17.44
N ALA A 632 -18.44 26.75 18.04
CA ALA A 632 -17.08 26.22 18.03
C ALA A 632 -16.97 24.85 18.73
N ILE A 633 -17.63 24.66 19.87
CA ILE A 633 -17.65 23.39 20.62
C ILE A 633 -18.31 22.28 19.80
N LEU A 634 -19.43 22.58 19.16
CA LEU A 634 -20.13 21.58 18.34
C LEU A 634 -19.35 21.20 17.11
N TRP A 635 -18.74 22.16 16.43
CA TRP A 635 -17.88 21.90 15.29
C TRP A 635 -16.65 21.08 15.69
N ALA A 636 -16.05 21.39 16.85
CA ALA A 636 -14.96 20.60 17.41
C ALA A 636 -15.37 19.14 17.68
N LYS A 637 -16.57 18.94 18.25
CA LYS A 637 -17.13 17.61 18.53
C LYS A 637 -17.44 16.83 17.24
N ALA A 638 -18.17 17.44 16.31
CA ALA A 638 -18.55 16.83 15.03
C ALA A 638 -17.32 16.36 14.25
N TRP A 639 -16.31 17.23 14.15
CA TRP A 639 -15.11 16.94 13.38
C TRP A 639 -14.00 16.24 14.17
N LYS A 640 -14.22 15.93 15.45
CA LYS A 640 -13.24 15.31 16.36
C LYS A 640 -11.92 16.09 16.38
N VAL A 641 -12.02 17.42 16.36
CA VAL A 641 -10.89 18.35 16.36
C VAL A 641 -10.68 18.90 17.76
N ARG A 642 -9.41 19.04 18.17
CA ARG A 642 -9.03 19.69 19.42
C ARG A 642 -8.13 20.90 19.14
N VAL A 643 -8.52 22.06 19.64
CA VAL A 643 -7.74 23.31 19.56
C VAL A 643 -7.87 24.12 20.86
N ASP A 644 -6.80 24.78 21.28
CA ASP A 644 -6.75 25.53 22.55
C ASP A 644 -7.81 26.65 22.63
N ALA A 645 -8.24 27.18 21.48
CA ALA A 645 -9.31 28.17 21.42
C ALA A 645 -10.66 27.61 21.91
N VAL A 646 -10.94 26.33 21.68
CA VAL A 646 -12.17 25.67 22.15
C VAL A 646 -12.10 25.36 23.64
N ASP A 647 -10.93 24.94 24.15
CA ASP A 647 -10.76 24.76 25.59
C ASP A 647 -10.97 26.09 26.34
N ARG A 648 -10.46 27.19 25.79
CA ARG A 648 -10.76 28.54 26.30
C ARG A 648 -12.24 28.88 26.22
N ALA A 649 -12.90 28.61 25.09
CA ALA A 649 -14.34 28.83 24.93
C ALA A 649 -15.18 28.05 25.95
N ILE A 650 -14.86 26.78 26.22
CA ILE A 650 -15.50 25.96 27.26
C ILE A 650 -15.29 26.59 28.64
N GLY A 651 -14.06 26.99 28.97
CA GLY A 651 -13.74 27.65 30.23
C GLY A 651 -14.55 28.94 30.44
N ARG A 652 -14.68 29.76 29.39
CA ARG A 652 -15.47 31.00 29.40
C ARG A 652 -16.96 30.71 29.51
N LEU A 653 -17.52 29.80 28.72
CA LEU A 653 -18.95 29.44 28.83
C LEU A 653 -19.31 28.93 30.22
N ALA A 654 -18.45 28.10 30.81
CA ALA A 654 -18.63 27.61 32.17
C ALA A 654 -18.58 28.76 33.21
N PHE A 655 -17.67 29.73 33.03
CA PHE A 655 -17.66 30.94 33.87
C PHE A 655 -18.95 31.75 33.70
N PHE A 656 -19.49 31.85 32.49
CA PHE A 656 -20.75 32.54 32.26
C PHE A 656 -21.97 31.76 32.73
N THR A 657 -21.92 30.43 32.85
CA THR A 657 -22.98 29.65 33.51
C THR A 657 -23.21 30.16 34.93
N GLU A 658 -22.14 30.49 35.67
CA GLU A 658 -22.24 31.02 37.03
C GLU A 658 -22.75 32.48 37.07
N ILE A 659 -22.56 33.26 36.00
CA ILE A 659 -22.88 34.70 35.97
C ILE A 659 -24.27 35.00 35.41
N ILE A 660 -24.62 34.39 34.28
CA ILE A 660 -25.87 34.68 33.57
C ILE A 660 -26.91 33.55 33.70
N GLY A 661 -26.51 32.40 34.26
CA GLY A 661 -27.38 31.27 34.58
C GLY A 661 -27.72 30.37 33.39
N ASP A 662 -28.13 29.15 33.70
CA ASP A 662 -28.48 28.11 32.72
C ASP A 662 -29.62 28.51 31.79
N GLN A 663 -30.62 29.25 32.30
CA GLN A 663 -31.76 29.70 31.49
C GLN A 663 -31.32 30.57 30.31
N LYS A 664 -30.44 31.55 30.54
CA LYS A 664 -29.93 32.42 29.48
C LYS A 664 -29.00 31.67 28.55
N LEU A 665 -28.16 30.77 29.06
CA LEU A 665 -27.32 29.94 28.19
C LEU A 665 -28.14 29.06 27.26
N ARG A 666 -29.22 28.46 27.75
CA ARG A 666 -30.17 27.71 26.93
C ARG A 666 -30.80 28.59 25.84
N GLU A 667 -31.26 29.78 26.21
CA GLU A 667 -31.87 30.73 25.27
C GLU A 667 -30.87 31.17 24.19
N TYR A 668 -29.64 31.53 24.59
CA TYR A 668 -28.64 32.12 23.69
C TYR A 668 -27.91 31.09 22.83
N SER A 669 -27.87 29.82 23.26
CA SER A 669 -27.36 28.71 22.46
C SER A 669 -28.42 28.08 21.54
N ASN A 670 -29.69 28.48 21.68
CA ASN A 670 -30.77 27.98 20.84
C ASN A 670 -30.55 28.32 19.35
N GLY A 671 -30.88 27.37 18.48
CA GLY A 671 -30.74 27.52 17.02
C GLY A 671 -29.33 27.30 16.48
N VAL A 672 -28.33 27.07 17.35
CA VAL A 672 -27.02 26.59 16.91
C VAL A 672 -27.20 25.16 16.36
N GLN A 673 -26.63 24.89 15.18
CA GLN A 673 -26.74 23.58 14.53
C GLN A 673 -25.39 22.89 14.41
N ASP A 674 -25.41 21.56 14.55
CA ASP A 674 -24.29 20.70 14.23
C ASP A 674 -23.96 20.78 12.72
N PRO A 675 -22.68 20.98 12.35
CA PRO A 675 -22.31 21.22 10.95
C PRO A 675 -22.54 20.02 10.04
N GLU A 676 -22.53 18.80 10.59
CA GLU A 676 -22.68 17.56 9.82
C GLU A 676 -24.13 17.09 9.83
N THR A 677 -24.73 16.95 11.02
CA THR A 677 -26.08 16.37 11.18
C THR A 677 -27.20 17.39 10.99
N LYS A 678 -26.88 18.69 11.01
CA LYS A 678 -27.84 19.80 11.04
C LYS A 678 -28.80 19.76 12.25
N ALA A 679 -28.54 18.90 13.22
CA ALA A 679 -29.32 18.81 14.44
C ALA A 679 -29.14 20.09 15.28
N THR A 680 -30.23 20.60 15.82
CA THR A 680 -30.19 21.74 16.74
C THR A 680 -29.52 21.32 18.05
N PHE A 681 -28.65 22.18 18.55
CA PHE A 681 -28.02 22.02 19.85
C PHE A 681 -29.05 22.05 20.97
N ASN A 682 -29.03 21.04 21.82
CA ASN A 682 -29.84 21.00 23.02
C ASN A 682 -28.95 21.23 24.25
N TYR A 683 -29.11 22.38 24.90
CA TYR A 683 -28.39 22.70 26.13
C TYR A 683 -29.02 21.99 27.33
N GLU A 684 -28.18 21.32 28.12
CA GLU A 684 -28.54 20.79 29.43
C GLU A 684 -27.97 21.68 30.54
N ASP A 685 -28.68 21.77 31.66
CA ASP A 685 -28.20 22.58 32.78
C ASP A 685 -26.84 22.06 33.28
N GLY A 686 -25.94 23.00 33.58
CA GLY A 686 -24.56 22.74 33.96
C GLY A 686 -23.71 22.05 32.88
N MET A 687 -24.14 22.01 31.61
CA MET A 687 -23.40 21.28 30.54
C MET A 687 -21.97 21.79 30.37
N PHE A 688 -21.75 23.10 30.25
CA PHE A 688 -20.40 23.63 30.03
C PHE A 688 -19.50 23.51 31.27
N MET A 689 -20.07 23.57 32.47
CA MET A 689 -19.36 23.29 33.72
C MET A 689 -18.82 21.85 33.74
N ARG A 690 -19.63 20.88 33.27
CA ARG A 690 -19.24 19.46 33.13
C ARG A 690 -18.18 19.24 32.05
N MET A 691 -18.02 20.17 31.10
CA MET A 691 -17.03 20.07 30.01
C MET A 691 -15.64 20.59 30.40
N ARG A 692 -15.48 21.25 31.56
CA ARG A 692 -14.16 21.73 32.03
C ARG A 692 -13.20 20.55 32.22
N ARG A 693 -11.96 20.68 31.71
CA ARG A 693 -10.90 19.69 31.95
C ARG A 693 -10.61 19.56 33.45
N GLY A 694 -10.54 18.32 33.94
CA GLY A 694 -10.19 18.01 35.33
C GLY A 694 -11.38 17.88 36.30
N LEU A 695 -12.60 18.15 35.86
CA LEU A 695 -13.84 17.82 36.60
C LEU A 695 -14.38 16.47 36.09
N THR A 696 -13.65 15.38 36.34
CA THR A 696 -14.26 14.05 36.30
C THR A 696 -15.22 13.96 37.47
N ARG A 697 -16.53 14.06 37.22
CA ARG A 697 -17.49 13.44 38.13
C ARG A 697 -17.30 11.93 37.96
N ASP A 698 -17.14 11.20 39.05
CA ASP A 698 -17.27 9.74 39.01
C ASP A 698 -18.56 9.44 38.26
N VAL A 699 -18.41 8.82 37.09
CA VAL A 699 -19.54 8.25 36.39
C VAL A 699 -20.12 7.25 37.38
N ALA A 700 -21.38 7.41 37.78
CA ALA A 700 -22.04 6.37 38.56
C ALA A 700 -21.80 5.05 37.80
N PRO A 701 -21.21 4.02 38.44
CA PRO A 701 -20.75 2.84 37.73
C PRO A 701 -21.89 2.34 36.85
N GLU A 702 -21.59 2.19 35.56
CA GLU A 702 -22.47 1.51 34.62
C GLU A 702 -22.73 0.15 35.26
N VAL A 703 -23.98 -0.09 35.69
CA VAL A 703 -24.38 -1.38 36.26
C VAL A 703 -24.16 -2.37 35.14
N LEU A 704 -23.04 -3.11 35.23
CA LEU A 704 -22.76 -4.21 34.33
C LEU A 704 -24.01 -5.09 34.29
N PRO A 705 -24.46 -5.53 33.11
CA PRO A 705 -25.54 -6.52 33.02
C PRO A 705 -25.16 -7.71 33.92
N GLU A 706 -26.15 -8.23 34.66
CA GLU A 706 -25.95 -9.37 35.56
C GLU A 706 -25.15 -10.47 34.84
N PRO A 707 -24.10 -11.04 35.47
CA PRO A 707 -23.32 -12.09 34.86
C PRO A 707 -24.26 -13.24 34.45
N LEU A 708 -24.11 -13.69 33.21
CA LEU A 708 -24.86 -14.84 32.69
C LEU A 708 -24.71 -16.03 33.67
N PRO A 709 -25.81 -16.75 33.97
CA PRO A 709 -25.77 -17.86 34.92
C PRO A 709 -24.71 -18.88 34.48
N ALA A 710 -23.84 -19.24 35.41
CA ALA A 710 -22.80 -20.23 35.18
C ALA A 710 -23.43 -21.55 34.69
N ILE A 711 -22.94 -22.03 33.55
CA ILE A 711 -23.31 -23.33 32.99
C ILE A 711 -22.94 -24.39 34.03
N PRO A 712 -23.88 -25.27 34.46
CA PRO A 712 -23.55 -26.36 35.37
C PRO A 712 -22.53 -27.28 34.72
N ALA A 713 -21.45 -27.59 35.44
CA ALA A 713 -20.51 -28.62 35.02
C ALA A 713 -21.26 -29.95 34.86
N ALA A 714 -21.20 -30.53 33.66
CA ALA A 714 -21.71 -31.87 33.39
C ALA A 714 -20.80 -32.92 34.08
N PRO A 715 -21.38 -34.03 34.56
CA PRO A 715 -20.74 -35.01 35.45
C PRO A 715 -19.58 -35.80 34.83
#